data_AF-A0A6N2WSS1-F1
#
_entry.id   AF-A0A6N2WSS1-F1
#
_cell.length_a   1.000
_cell.length_b   1.000
_cell.length_c   1.000
_cell.angle_alpha   90.00
_cell.angle_beta   90.00
_cell.angle_gamma   90.00
#
_symmetry.space_group_name_H-M   'P 1'
#
loop_
_entity.id
_entity.type
_entity.pdbx_description
1 polymer ?
#
loop_
_entity_poly.entity_id
_entity_poly.type
_entity_poly.pdbx_seq_one_letter_code
_entity_poly.pdbx_strand_id
1 'polypeptide(L)'
;MKKQRRRIYAALLCSSMVLSLVSMPVSAAETGQLTNPPTSTEGPGSPESASGNEAAAVLNGLYAALPVANGVKEVATADELTDALADSSISIITLKDDVEISSTLTVNRTVTLDLNGNVLKMTGSDSVIKVEADGDLTIQDRNTTTQHTFNPHCKYQFWYIDMWELDKDGSEIVSGGVITGGGGDQNNGGGVLVAGGTLTMAGGSIVGCSARSRGGGVYLGKDSDTGKSGTFIMTSGSIIGCAAQLGGGVYVTSGCTFVMATSSNIHNCIANNDGGGVINHGTFQMRGGTISTCTTVAFGGGGVCNNGTFIMSDGMIKGCTSPDGQYASGGGVRNSNQFTMTGGMIGDPDNENDASHVYNTSSQETTLTISGNAKIYTDITNVGILNADGGEIAGTMTNDTNEYGSGTITGSEGAAGSTEFQGKVTNTGTIRKGTFTDEVINESSGAINGGTFTGTITNNDGTVSGGDFSKATLNGMLVITFDPDNGDQSITQKVDWSKDGAALTAPASTNEGHSLDGWYYDNNGTETKWNFDTDKARYTMTLKAKWELSTYSVTLQTDGGTIASGKEVTGYTYGTGAVLPTADDITREGYRFDGWYADSSFSGSPVTEITGTDTENKTFYAKWTKNTTPIISGNTINYIVEHYKTDGSGYTLAETEHSAGKTGDTVTATPKTYEGFTYNPAISTASGTLKKISGPEDIVTLKLYYDMNADTEQESTDNGPEEKADRENPSPVVKKTPPI
;
A
#
# COMPACT_ATOMS: atom_id res chain seq x y z
N MET A 1 9.07 39.63 54.92
CA MET A 1 9.25 41.10 55.12
C MET A 1 9.16 41.82 53.78
N LYS A 2 8.31 42.87 53.70
CA LYS A 2 8.41 44.14 52.93
C LYS A 2 9.37 44.19 51.70
N LYS A 3 9.00 44.72 50.53
CA LYS A 3 8.06 45.82 50.16
C LYS A 3 7.34 45.43 48.83
N GLN A 4 6.08 45.72 48.49
CA GLN A 4 5.04 46.71 48.84
C GLN A 4 4.99 48.01 47.97
N ARG A 5 3.80 48.25 47.39
CA ARG A 5 3.28 49.45 46.67
C ARG A 5 3.64 49.54 45.17
N ARG A 6 2.73 49.94 44.26
CA ARG A 6 1.57 50.86 44.38
C ARG A 6 0.21 50.27 43.97
N ARG A 7 -0.86 51.08 44.15
CA ARG A 7 -2.29 50.72 44.12
C ARG A 7 -3.11 51.92 43.57
N ILE A 8 -4.26 51.65 42.94
CA ILE A 8 -5.46 52.52 42.78
C ILE A 8 -5.40 53.71 41.80
N TYR A 9 -6.26 53.69 40.78
CA TYR A 9 -7.48 54.52 40.55
C TYR A 9 -8.37 53.69 39.57
N ALA A 10 -9.65 53.35 39.75
CA ALA A 10 -10.87 53.94 40.35
C ALA A 10 -11.86 54.47 39.29
N ALA A 11 -12.91 53.66 39.08
CA ALA A 11 -14.25 53.90 38.49
C ALA A 11 -14.59 55.23 37.78
N LEU A 12 -15.20 55.11 36.58
CA LEU A 12 -16.60 55.53 36.31
C LEU A 12 -17.06 55.12 34.89
N LEU A 13 -18.25 54.52 34.76
CA LEU A 13 -19.37 54.97 33.89
C LEU A 13 -20.44 53.89 33.73
N CYS A 14 -21.64 54.18 34.26
CA CYS A 14 -22.87 53.51 33.86
C CYS A 14 -23.56 54.29 32.72
N SER A 15 -24.54 53.63 32.09
CA SER A 15 -25.61 54.21 31.25
C SER A 15 -25.35 54.33 29.74
N SER A 16 -25.93 53.40 28.97
CA SER A 16 -26.89 53.74 27.90
C SER A 16 -27.54 52.47 27.28
N MET A 17 -28.88 52.41 27.35
CA MET A 17 -29.85 52.08 26.27
C MET A 17 -29.42 51.05 25.20
N VAL A 18 -30.09 49.90 25.01
CA VAL A 18 -31.49 49.70 24.55
C VAL A 18 -31.81 50.41 23.23
N LEU A 19 -31.66 49.68 22.11
CA LEU A 19 -32.33 49.83 20.80
C LEU A 19 -31.97 48.55 20.00
N SER A 20 -32.81 47.51 19.98
CA SER A 20 -33.96 47.31 19.06
C SER A 20 -33.59 46.94 17.61
N LEU A 21 -33.77 45.64 17.31
CA LEU A 21 -34.26 45.07 16.04
C LEU A 21 -34.45 46.02 14.84
N VAL A 22 -33.71 45.77 13.75
CA VAL A 22 -34.25 45.84 12.38
C VAL A 22 -33.63 44.72 11.54
N SER A 23 -34.39 43.64 11.32
CA SER A 23 -34.08 42.67 10.27
C SER A 23 -34.64 43.18 8.95
N MET A 24 -33.82 43.30 7.90
CA MET A 24 -34.30 43.66 6.56
C MET A 24 -34.60 42.38 5.76
N PRO A 25 -35.83 42.20 5.23
CA PRO A 25 -36.13 41.14 4.28
C PRO A 25 -35.74 41.56 2.86
N VAL A 26 -35.21 40.62 2.06
CA VAL A 26 -35.09 40.78 0.60
C VAL A 26 -36.05 39.80 -0.07
N SER A 27 -36.78 40.30 -1.06
CA SER A 27 -37.99 39.71 -1.64
C SER A 27 -37.73 38.62 -2.67
N ALA A 28 -38.70 37.70 -2.81
CA ALA A 28 -38.79 36.75 -3.93
C ALA A 28 -39.61 37.31 -5.11
N ALA A 29 -39.12 37.08 -6.34
CA ALA A 29 -39.78 37.07 -7.66
C ALA A 29 -38.66 36.85 -8.72
N GLU A 30 -38.81 36.18 -9.87
CA GLU A 30 -39.99 35.58 -10.50
C GLU A 30 -39.60 34.44 -11.49
N THR A 31 -40.47 33.43 -11.59
CA THR A 31 -40.83 32.54 -12.74
C THR A 31 -39.87 32.16 -13.90
N GLY A 32 -39.88 30.85 -14.22
CA GLY A 32 -39.73 30.27 -15.57
C GLY A 32 -38.76 29.08 -15.65
N GLN A 33 -39.02 27.97 -16.36
CA GLN A 33 -40.23 27.40 -16.98
C GLN A 33 -40.01 25.88 -17.20
N LEU A 34 -41.08 25.07 -17.17
CA LEU A 34 -41.02 23.60 -17.29
C LEU A 34 -40.74 23.08 -18.72
N THR A 35 -39.93 22.01 -18.83
CA THR A 35 -40.06 20.97 -19.87
C THR A 35 -39.69 19.58 -19.34
N ASN A 36 -40.52 18.58 -19.64
CA ASN A 36 -40.38 17.13 -19.43
C ASN A 36 -41.03 16.47 -20.70
N PRO A 37 -41.01 15.15 -20.99
CA PRO A 37 -40.43 13.95 -20.32
C PRO A 37 -39.57 13.12 -21.37
N PRO A 38 -39.38 11.76 -21.39
CA PRO A 38 -39.98 10.66 -20.61
C PRO A 38 -39.07 9.50 -20.09
N THR A 39 -39.76 8.60 -19.38
CA THR A 39 -39.39 7.41 -18.59
C THR A 39 -38.86 6.17 -19.33
N SER A 40 -38.06 5.35 -18.63
CA SER A 40 -38.07 3.86 -18.73
C SER A 40 -37.48 3.11 -17.51
N THR A 41 -38.36 2.37 -16.79
CA THR A 41 -38.21 1.02 -16.19
C THR A 41 -37.01 0.57 -15.30
N GLU A 42 -37.34 0.32 -14.02
CA GLU A 42 -37.04 -0.86 -13.15
C GLU A 42 -35.62 -1.43 -12.88
N GLY A 43 -35.32 -1.65 -11.59
CA GLY A 43 -34.26 -2.52 -11.05
C GLY A 43 -33.83 -2.15 -9.61
N PRO A 44 -34.00 -3.02 -8.58
CA PRO A 44 -33.84 -2.60 -7.17
C PRO A 44 -32.42 -2.81 -6.59
N GLY A 45 -32.00 -1.91 -5.70
CA GLY A 45 -30.76 -2.06 -4.92
C GLY A 45 -30.62 -1.06 -3.75
N SER A 46 -30.46 -1.60 -2.54
CA SER A 46 -29.95 -0.99 -1.29
C SER A 46 -30.50 0.37 -0.79
N PRO A 47 -31.16 0.42 0.39
CA PRO A 47 -31.31 1.64 1.17
C PRO A 47 -30.14 1.80 2.16
N GLU A 48 -29.47 2.96 2.15
CA GLU A 48 -29.12 3.76 3.34
C GLU A 48 -28.25 4.97 2.96
N SER A 49 -28.94 6.06 2.61
CA SER A 49 -28.35 7.41 2.51
C SER A 49 -29.40 8.45 2.93
N ALA A 50 -29.92 8.29 4.15
CA ALA A 50 -30.86 9.23 4.75
C ALA A 50 -30.12 10.47 5.27
N SER A 51 -30.09 11.54 4.46
CA SER A 51 -29.58 12.85 4.83
C SER A 51 -30.26 13.41 6.09
N GLY A 52 -29.48 14.06 6.97
CA GLY A 52 -29.88 14.44 8.33
C GLY A 52 -30.93 15.55 8.52
N ASN A 53 -32.04 15.53 7.78
CA ASN A 53 -33.15 16.51 7.94
C ASN A 53 -34.39 15.96 8.69
N GLU A 54 -34.56 14.64 8.82
CA GLU A 54 -35.79 14.08 9.43
C GLU A 54 -35.91 14.38 10.93
N ALA A 55 -34.78 14.44 11.64
CA ALA A 55 -34.79 14.66 13.08
C ALA A 55 -34.83 16.15 13.50
N ALA A 56 -34.93 17.07 12.54
CA ALA A 56 -35.40 18.44 12.77
C ALA A 56 -36.92 18.56 12.51
N ALA A 57 -37.49 17.72 11.64
CA ALA A 57 -38.93 17.67 11.39
C ALA A 57 -39.72 17.13 12.62
N VAL A 58 -39.15 16.18 13.36
CA VAL A 58 -39.72 15.72 14.65
C VAL A 58 -39.83 16.86 15.68
N LEU A 59 -38.94 17.85 15.63
CA LEU A 59 -38.90 18.96 16.60
C LEU A 59 -40.00 20.02 16.36
N ASN A 60 -40.52 20.15 15.13
CA ASN A 60 -41.61 21.08 14.78
C ASN A 60 -42.97 20.40 14.54
N GLY A 61 -43.04 19.07 14.54
CA GLY A 61 -44.26 18.30 14.28
C GLY A 61 -45.22 18.14 15.49
N LEU A 62 -44.78 18.47 16.71
CA LEU A 62 -45.47 18.09 17.94
C LEU A 62 -46.64 19.01 18.35
N TYR A 63 -47.48 19.43 17.40
CA TYR A 63 -48.73 20.16 17.66
C TYR A 63 -49.89 19.74 16.74
N ALA A 64 -50.00 18.44 16.41
CA ALA A 64 -51.10 17.90 15.61
C ALA A 64 -51.48 16.44 15.93
N ALA A 65 -51.62 16.08 17.21
CA ALA A 65 -52.36 14.88 17.63
C ALA A 65 -53.70 15.30 18.26
N LEU A 66 -54.78 14.62 17.86
CA LEU A 66 -56.16 14.93 18.26
C LEU A 66 -56.36 14.78 19.79
N PRO A 67 -57.26 15.57 20.41
CA PRO A 67 -57.39 15.60 21.85
C PRO A 67 -58.04 14.31 22.38
N VAL A 68 -57.19 13.41 22.87
CA VAL A 68 -57.56 12.64 24.07
C VAL A 68 -57.87 13.66 25.16
N ALA A 69 -58.88 13.41 25.99
CA ALA A 69 -59.19 14.30 27.11
C ALA A 69 -58.02 14.26 28.10
N ASN A 70 -57.11 15.23 28.00
CA ASN A 70 -55.85 15.25 28.75
C ASN A 70 -56.10 15.36 30.26
N GLY A 71 -56.21 14.22 30.94
CA GLY A 71 -56.24 14.15 32.39
C GLY A 71 -54.93 14.69 32.95
N VAL A 72 -55.04 15.73 33.77
CA VAL A 72 -53.92 16.24 34.58
C VAL A 72 -54.13 15.76 36.01
N LYS A 73 -53.15 15.07 36.57
CA LYS A 73 -53.17 14.58 37.95
C LYS A 73 -51.97 15.13 38.69
N GLU A 74 -52.25 15.72 39.84
CA GLU A 74 -51.23 16.13 40.80
C GLU A 74 -51.07 15.03 41.85
N VAL A 75 -49.82 14.71 42.20
CA VAL A 75 -49.46 13.61 43.11
C VAL A 75 -48.42 14.06 44.14
N ALA A 76 -48.50 13.51 45.35
CA ALA A 76 -47.56 13.79 46.45
C ALA A 76 -47.03 12.50 47.13
N THR A 77 -47.38 11.30 46.63
CA THR A 77 -46.90 10.02 47.15
C THR A 77 -46.56 9.03 46.03
N ALA A 78 -45.79 8.00 46.36
CA ALA A 78 -45.44 6.92 45.43
C ALA A 78 -46.65 6.12 44.95
N ASP A 79 -47.62 5.86 45.84
CA ASP A 79 -48.86 5.17 45.50
C ASP A 79 -49.69 6.01 44.50
N GLU A 80 -49.85 7.31 44.77
CA GLU A 80 -50.57 8.21 43.86
C GLU A 80 -49.89 8.33 42.48
N LEU A 81 -48.55 8.34 42.44
CA LEU A 81 -47.77 8.35 41.20
C LEU A 81 -47.92 7.03 40.42
N THR A 82 -47.92 5.89 41.12
CA THR A 82 -48.10 4.56 40.53
C THR A 82 -49.51 4.38 39.95
N ASP A 83 -50.54 4.75 40.72
CA ASP A 83 -51.94 4.75 40.27
C ASP A 83 -52.13 5.68 39.06
N ALA A 84 -51.52 6.86 39.07
CA ALA A 84 -51.63 7.83 37.97
C ALA A 84 -50.94 7.34 36.68
N LEU A 85 -49.87 6.55 36.79
CA LEU A 85 -49.25 5.89 35.63
C LEU A 85 -50.10 4.74 35.09
N ALA A 86 -50.79 3.98 35.96
CA ALA A 86 -51.69 2.91 35.54
C ALA A 86 -52.98 3.45 34.85
N ASP A 87 -53.47 4.64 35.23
CA ASP A 87 -54.65 5.26 34.64
C ASP A 87 -54.34 5.90 33.27
N SER A 88 -54.77 5.24 32.20
CA SER A 88 -54.60 5.67 30.82
C SER A 88 -55.37 6.95 30.44
N SER A 89 -56.26 7.46 31.29
CA SER A 89 -56.92 8.76 31.08
C SER A 89 -56.03 9.96 31.48
N ILE A 90 -54.96 9.73 32.24
CA ILE A 90 -54.06 10.76 32.74
C ILE A 90 -52.88 10.93 31.77
N SER A 91 -52.90 11.98 30.95
CA SER A 91 -51.80 12.31 30.05
C SER A 91 -50.63 13.03 30.74
N ILE A 92 -50.91 13.77 31.82
CA ILE A 92 -49.92 14.59 32.53
C ILE A 92 -50.01 14.33 34.03
N ILE A 93 -48.88 13.95 34.62
CA ILE A 93 -48.69 13.80 36.06
C ILE A 93 -47.78 14.95 36.52
N THR A 94 -48.10 15.59 37.64
CA THR A 94 -47.30 16.70 38.20
C THR A 94 -47.01 16.44 39.68
N LEU A 95 -45.75 16.48 40.07
CA LEU A 95 -45.37 16.37 41.48
C LEU A 95 -45.76 17.64 42.25
N LYS A 96 -46.27 17.45 43.47
CA LYS A 96 -46.63 18.51 44.42
C LYS A 96 -45.68 18.64 45.62
N ASP A 97 -44.95 17.57 45.89
CA ASP A 97 -44.06 17.39 47.02
C ASP A 97 -42.99 16.38 46.58
N ASP A 98 -41.97 16.18 47.42
CA ASP A 98 -40.94 15.17 47.17
C ASP A 98 -41.52 13.76 47.30
N VAL A 99 -41.20 12.87 46.36
CA VAL A 99 -41.72 11.49 46.29
C VAL A 99 -40.57 10.49 46.37
N GLU A 100 -40.59 9.62 47.39
CA GLU A 100 -39.66 8.49 47.50
C GLU A 100 -40.29 7.19 46.94
N ILE A 101 -39.66 6.55 45.96
CA ILE A 101 -40.07 5.26 45.40
C ILE A 101 -39.12 4.13 45.84
N SER A 102 -39.71 3.00 46.28
CA SER A 102 -38.98 1.81 46.73
C SER A 102 -39.05 0.63 45.75
N SER A 103 -39.69 0.82 44.60
CA SER A 103 -39.87 -0.19 43.54
C SER A 103 -39.70 0.43 42.16
N THR A 104 -39.62 -0.40 41.11
CA THR A 104 -39.57 0.04 39.71
C THR A 104 -40.86 0.79 39.33
N LEU A 105 -40.70 1.96 38.71
CA LEU A 105 -41.78 2.78 38.17
C LEU A 105 -41.91 2.51 36.67
N THR A 106 -42.82 1.62 36.27
CA THR A 106 -42.97 1.18 34.88
C THR A 106 -43.86 2.13 34.06
N VAL A 107 -43.39 2.49 32.87
CA VAL A 107 -44.12 3.29 31.87
C VAL A 107 -44.21 2.53 30.56
N ASN A 108 -45.43 2.18 30.14
CA ASN A 108 -45.74 1.39 28.95
C ASN A 108 -46.81 2.07 28.05
N ARG A 109 -46.95 3.39 28.19
CA ARG A 109 -47.84 4.26 27.41
C ARG A 109 -47.22 5.64 27.22
N THR A 110 -47.85 6.48 26.40
CA THR A 110 -47.53 7.92 26.35
C THR A 110 -47.98 8.62 27.63
N VAL A 111 -47.06 9.34 28.29
CA VAL A 111 -47.34 10.15 29.50
C VAL A 111 -46.28 11.24 29.69
N THR A 112 -46.69 12.38 30.26
CA THR A 112 -45.76 13.42 30.75
C THR A 112 -45.66 13.37 32.27
N LEU A 113 -44.45 13.30 32.81
CA LEU A 113 -44.14 13.53 34.22
C LEU A 113 -43.48 14.91 34.37
N ASP A 114 -44.14 15.80 35.08
CA ASP A 114 -43.62 17.11 35.46
C ASP A 114 -43.11 17.08 36.90
N LEU A 115 -41.79 17.21 37.05
CA LEU A 115 -41.13 17.21 38.36
C LEU A 115 -41.47 18.49 39.17
N ASN A 116 -41.80 19.60 38.49
CA ASN A 116 -42.30 20.83 39.10
C ASN A 116 -41.44 21.34 40.28
N GLY A 117 -40.12 21.24 40.16
CA GLY A 117 -39.15 21.64 41.19
C GLY A 117 -38.95 20.64 42.34
N ASN A 118 -39.63 19.50 42.37
CA ASN A 118 -39.56 18.52 43.47
C ASN A 118 -38.57 17.38 43.16
N VAL A 119 -38.24 16.59 44.18
CA VAL A 119 -37.38 15.41 44.10
C VAL A 119 -38.22 14.14 43.91
N LEU A 120 -37.86 13.33 42.91
CA LEU A 120 -38.25 11.93 42.79
C LEU A 120 -37.06 11.05 43.17
N LYS A 121 -37.10 10.44 44.36
CA LYS A 121 -35.96 9.75 44.97
C LYS A 121 -36.15 8.23 44.99
N MET A 122 -35.14 7.51 44.52
CA MET A 122 -35.09 6.05 44.45
C MET A 122 -34.38 5.49 45.68
N THR A 123 -35.14 4.82 46.56
CA THR A 123 -34.66 4.30 47.85
C THR A 123 -34.61 2.77 47.94
N GLY A 124 -35.31 2.07 47.04
CA GLY A 124 -35.34 0.61 46.98
C GLY A 124 -34.20 0.02 46.14
N SER A 125 -33.82 -1.23 46.45
CA SER A 125 -32.75 -1.96 45.74
C SER A 125 -32.94 -2.05 44.24
N ASP A 126 -34.20 -2.04 43.79
CA ASP A 126 -34.66 -2.20 42.40
C ASP A 126 -35.57 -1.03 41.96
N SER A 127 -35.41 0.14 42.59
CA SER A 127 -36.17 1.36 42.25
C SER A 127 -35.48 2.13 41.10
N VAL A 128 -36.23 2.34 40.01
CA VAL A 128 -35.80 2.94 38.73
C VAL A 128 -37.02 3.35 37.93
N ILE A 129 -36.93 4.38 37.08
CA ILE A 129 -37.96 4.64 36.06
C ILE A 129 -37.70 3.71 34.86
N LYS A 130 -38.58 2.74 34.61
CA LYS A 130 -38.47 1.82 33.48
C LYS A 130 -39.45 2.23 32.37
N VAL A 131 -38.93 2.60 31.20
CA VAL A 131 -39.74 2.85 30.00
C VAL A 131 -39.70 1.61 29.10
N GLU A 132 -40.83 0.93 28.94
CA GLU A 132 -40.96 -0.32 28.18
C GLU A 132 -41.26 -0.09 26.69
N ALA A 133 -41.32 -1.18 25.91
CA ALA A 133 -41.40 -1.20 24.45
C ALA A 133 -42.49 -0.33 23.80
N ASP A 134 -43.60 -0.06 24.50
CA ASP A 134 -44.73 0.79 24.08
C ASP A 134 -44.85 2.09 24.92
N GLY A 135 -43.88 2.33 25.81
CA GLY A 135 -43.76 3.53 26.63
C GLY A 135 -43.17 4.71 25.87
N ASP A 136 -43.77 5.88 26.08
CA ASP A 136 -43.33 7.17 25.56
C ASP A 136 -43.41 8.21 26.69
N LEU A 137 -42.34 8.28 27.49
CA LEU A 137 -42.27 9.13 28.67
C LEU A 137 -41.67 10.49 28.29
N THR A 138 -42.38 11.58 28.58
CA THR A 138 -41.80 12.92 28.63
C THR A 138 -41.53 13.31 30.07
N ILE A 139 -40.27 13.59 30.43
CA ILE A 139 -39.89 14.24 31.68
C ILE A 139 -39.73 15.73 31.40
N GLN A 140 -40.43 16.56 32.17
CA GLN A 140 -40.29 18.00 32.14
C GLN A 140 -40.19 18.57 33.56
N ASP A 141 -39.83 19.85 33.64
CA ASP A 141 -39.85 20.59 34.89
C ASP A 141 -40.30 22.03 34.63
N ARG A 142 -41.49 22.39 35.10
CA ARG A 142 -42.01 23.77 34.98
C ARG A 142 -41.43 24.75 36.00
N ASN A 143 -40.82 24.27 37.09
CA ASN A 143 -40.27 25.10 38.15
C ASN A 143 -38.78 24.83 38.32
N THR A 144 -38.02 25.42 37.41
CA THR A 144 -36.55 25.33 37.33
C THR A 144 -35.81 26.10 38.45
N THR A 145 -36.53 26.59 39.48
CA THR A 145 -35.98 27.53 40.49
C THR A 145 -35.87 26.97 41.90
N THR A 146 -36.54 25.86 42.22
CA THR A 146 -36.33 25.18 43.50
C THR A 146 -34.88 24.71 43.58
N GLN A 147 -34.23 24.86 44.73
CA GLN A 147 -32.82 24.50 44.91
C GLN A 147 -32.68 23.29 45.83
N HIS A 148 -31.88 22.33 45.38
CA HIS A 148 -31.54 21.09 46.08
C HIS A 148 -30.03 21.02 46.26
N THR A 149 -29.57 20.72 47.47
CA THR A 149 -28.15 20.66 47.81
C THR A 149 -27.60 19.23 47.74
N PHE A 150 -26.39 19.09 47.23
CA PHE A 150 -25.72 17.80 47.01
C PHE A 150 -24.31 17.80 47.60
N ASN A 151 -23.94 16.67 48.20
CA ASN A 151 -22.57 16.37 48.62
C ASN A 151 -21.88 15.60 47.47
N PRO A 152 -20.84 16.18 46.82
CA PRO A 152 -20.20 15.57 45.65
C PRO A 152 -19.16 14.49 46.00
N HIS A 153 -18.92 14.23 47.29
CA HIS A 153 -17.89 13.31 47.80
C HIS A 153 -18.47 12.11 48.54
N CYS A 154 -19.73 11.74 48.27
CA CYS A 154 -20.25 10.47 48.75
C CYS A 154 -19.56 9.32 47.99
N LYS A 155 -19.19 8.25 48.70
CA LYS A 155 -18.55 7.07 48.10
C LYS A 155 -19.58 6.02 47.72
N TYR A 156 -19.72 5.74 46.43
CA TYR A 156 -20.53 4.60 45.98
C TYR A 156 -19.91 3.29 46.50
N GLN A 157 -20.61 2.62 47.41
CA GLN A 157 -20.02 1.62 48.31
C GLN A 157 -19.37 0.41 47.59
N PHE A 158 -19.85 0.06 46.39
CA PHE A 158 -19.36 -1.11 45.65
C PHE A 158 -18.01 -0.87 44.95
N TRP A 159 -17.80 0.31 44.38
CA TRP A 159 -16.58 0.67 43.63
C TRP A 159 -15.66 1.65 44.39
N TYR A 160 -16.14 2.24 45.48
CA TYR A 160 -15.44 3.27 46.28
C TYR A 160 -15.06 4.54 45.50
N ILE A 161 -15.85 4.85 44.48
CA ILE A 161 -15.74 6.05 43.63
C ILE A 161 -16.65 7.16 44.16
N ASP A 162 -16.32 8.42 43.86
CA ASP A 162 -17.17 9.56 44.22
C ASP A 162 -18.48 9.57 43.43
N MET A 163 -19.52 10.10 44.05
CA MET A 163 -20.87 10.28 43.53
C MET A 163 -21.53 11.44 44.27
N TRP A 164 -22.47 12.11 43.62
CA TRP A 164 -23.30 13.12 44.29
C TRP A 164 -24.39 12.44 45.12
N GLU A 165 -24.65 12.94 46.33
CA GLU A 165 -25.78 12.49 47.17
C GLU A 165 -26.58 13.70 47.64
N LEU A 166 -27.91 13.59 47.64
CA LEU A 166 -28.82 14.64 48.12
C LEU A 166 -28.59 14.84 49.62
N ASP A 167 -28.03 15.99 49.99
CA ASP A 167 -27.61 16.31 51.35
C ASP A 167 -27.89 17.78 51.65
N LYS A 168 -28.68 18.04 52.71
CA LYS A 168 -29.01 19.39 53.19
C LYS A 168 -27.78 20.23 53.60
N ASP A 169 -26.67 19.58 53.90
CA ASP A 169 -25.40 20.21 54.29
C ASP A 169 -24.36 20.16 53.15
N GLY A 170 -24.77 19.74 51.94
CA GLY A 170 -23.94 19.62 50.74
C GLY A 170 -23.45 20.96 50.17
N SER A 171 -22.35 20.92 49.38
CA SER A 171 -21.70 22.11 48.81
C SER A 171 -22.26 22.52 47.46
N GLU A 172 -22.78 21.58 46.66
CA GLU A 172 -23.24 21.82 45.30
C GLU A 172 -24.75 22.07 45.28
N ILE A 173 -25.21 22.90 44.34
CA ILE A 173 -26.63 23.24 44.19
C ILE A 173 -27.10 22.84 42.80
N VAL A 174 -28.15 22.01 42.75
CA VAL A 174 -28.92 21.74 41.53
C VAL A 174 -30.24 22.50 41.62
N SER A 175 -30.64 23.17 40.53
CA SER A 175 -31.91 23.91 40.45
C SER A 175 -32.92 23.19 39.56
N GLY A 176 -34.19 23.25 39.95
CA GLY A 176 -35.29 22.56 39.30
C GLY A 176 -35.65 21.22 39.93
N GLY A 177 -36.49 20.45 39.25
CA GLY A 177 -36.89 19.11 39.66
C GLY A 177 -35.79 18.08 39.46
N VAL A 178 -35.66 17.13 40.38
CA VAL A 178 -34.52 16.19 40.43
C VAL A 178 -34.98 14.74 40.52
N ILE A 179 -34.35 13.86 39.76
CA ILE A 179 -34.41 12.40 39.93
C ILE A 179 -33.08 11.96 40.55
N THR A 180 -33.10 11.25 41.68
CA THR A 180 -31.88 10.91 42.44
C THR A 180 -31.97 9.57 43.16
N GLY A 181 -30.83 8.98 43.52
CA GLY A 181 -30.75 7.71 44.26
C GLY A 181 -30.62 6.49 43.34
N GLY A 182 -31.13 5.34 43.76
CA GLY A 182 -31.11 4.10 42.94
C GLY A 182 -29.83 3.29 43.03
N GLY A 183 -28.88 3.67 43.89
CA GLY A 183 -27.59 2.99 44.13
C GLY A 183 -27.66 1.62 44.83
N GLY A 184 -28.73 0.85 44.57
CA GLY A 184 -28.96 -0.48 45.13
C GLY A 184 -28.19 -1.59 44.42
N ASP A 185 -28.75 -2.81 44.52
CA ASP A 185 -28.18 -4.02 43.90
C ASP A 185 -28.36 -4.06 42.37
N GLN A 186 -29.05 -3.07 41.78
CA GLN A 186 -29.30 -2.96 40.35
C GLN A 186 -28.04 -3.04 39.49
N ASN A 187 -28.13 -3.85 38.45
CA ASN A 187 -27.06 -3.97 37.47
C ASN A 187 -27.02 -2.78 36.49
N ASN A 188 -28.16 -2.21 36.07
CA ASN A 188 -28.20 -1.21 35.01
C ASN A 188 -29.22 -0.09 35.27
N GLY A 189 -28.89 1.15 34.88
CA GLY A 189 -29.82 2.28 34.80
C GLY A 189 -30.25 2.83 36.15
N GLY A 190 -29.31 3.35 36.96
CA GLY A 190 -29.56 3.71 38.35
C GLY A 190 -30.69 4.72 38.57
N GLY A 191 -30.84 5.69 37.67
CA GLY A 191 -32.01 6.58 37.64
C GLY A 191 -33.07 6.11 36.64
N VAL A 192 -32.66 5.84 35.40
CA VAL A 192 -33.60 5.55 34.30
C VAL A 192 -33.14 4.38 33.43
N LEU A 193 -34.08 3.48 33.13
CA LEU A 193 -33.93 2.30 32.27
C LEU A 193 -34.89 2.41 31.08
N VAL A 194 -34.37 2.74 29.90
CA VAL A 194 -35.16 2.75 28.65
C VAL A 194 -35.02 1.39 27.98
N ALA A 195 -36.00 0.50 28.20
CA ALA A 195 -36.05 -0.85 27.67
C ALA A 195 -36.98 -0.90 26.45
N GLY A 196 -36.45 -0.52 25.28
CA GLY A 196 -37.19 -0.54 24.01
C GLY A 196 -38.19 0.59 23.76
N GLY A 197 -38.55 1.38 24.79
CA GLY A 197 -39.42 2.56 24.66
C GLY A 197 -38.72 3.84 24.25
N THR A 198 -39.45 4.96 24.31
CA THR A 198 -38.91 6.31 24.10
C THR A 198 -38.99 7.16 25.36
N LEU A 199 -37.89 7.83 25.67
CA LEU A 199 -37.82 8.86 26.71
C LEU A 199 -37.50 10.21 26.04
N THR A 200 -38.22 11.26 26.41
CA THR A 200 -37.87 12.65 26.10
C THR A 200 -37.66 13.41 27.40
N MET A 201 -36.51 14.07 27.58
CA MET A 201 -36.24 14.93 28.73
C MET A 201 -36.12 16.38 28.27
N ALA A 202 -37.09 17.19 28.68
CA ALA A 202 -37.23 18.61 28.34
C ALA A 202 -36.96 19.55 29.53
N GLY A 203 -36.60 18.99 30.69
CA GLY A 203 -36.23 19.74 31.90
C GLY A 203 -35.89 18.81 33.07
N GLY A 204 -35.56 19.40 34.21
CA GLY A 204 -35.11 18.69 35.40
C GLY A 204 -33.66 18.19 35.32
N SER A 205 -33.24 17.43 36.32
CA SER A 205 -31.91 16.80 36.36
C SER A 205 -31.98 15.37 36.90
N ILE A 206 -31.14 14.47 36.36
CA ILE A 206 -30.85 13.16 36.94
C ILE A 206 -29.53 13.31 37.69
N VAL A 207 -29.54 13.19 39.02
CA VAL A 207 -28.42 13.58 39.88
C VAL A 207 -28.07 12.45 40.83
N GLY A 208 -26.77 12.12 40.96
CA GLY A 208 -26.33 11.22 42.02
C GLY A 208 -26.85 9.78 41.92
N CYS A 209 -27.31 9.38 40.74
CA CYS A 209 -27.77 8.02 40.49
C CYS A 209 -26.62 7.05 40.25
N SER A 210 -26.77 5.80 40.68
CA SER A 210 -25.73 4.77 40.48
C SER A 210 -26.24 3.37 40.14
N ALA A 211 -25.40 2.61 39.43
CA ALA A 211 -25.65 1.23 39.03
C ALA A 211 -24.40 0.37 39.21
N ARG A 212 -24.56 -0.92 39.56
CA ARG A 212 -23.41 -1.81 39.73
C ARG A 212 -22.65 -2.06 38.44
N SER A 213 -23.34 -2.18 37.29
CA SER A 213 -22.69 -2.43 36.01
C SER A 213 -22.81 -1.25 35.04
N ARG A 214 -23.99 -0.89 34.53
CA ARG A 214 -24.09 -0.02 33.34
C ARG A 214 -25.04 1.17 33.50
N GLY A 215 -24.60 2.37 33.16
CA GLY A 215 -25.47 3.55 33.10
C GLY A 215 -25.90 4.00 34.50
N GLY A 216 -25.03 4.70 35.22
CA GLY A 216 -25.30 5.12 36.60
C GLY A 216 -26.49 6.08 36.68
N GLY A 217 -26.53 7.07 35.79
CA GLY A 217 -27.73 7.85 35.54
C GLY A 217 -28.75 7.07 34.70
N VAL A 218 -28.34 6.68 33.49
CA VAL A 218 -29.27 6.19 32.46
C VAL A 218 -28.71 5.01 31.67
N TYR A 219 -29.52 3.98 31.47
CA TYR A 219 -29.23 2.85 30.58
C TYR A 219 -30.28 2.75 29.48
N LEU A 220 -29.82 2.71 28.21
CA LEU A 220 -30.64 2.40 27.06
C LEU A 220 -30.40 0.95 26.66
N GLY A 221 -31.46 0.15 26.70
CA GLY A 221 -31.46 -1.26 26.35
C GLY A 221 -32.51 -1.59 25.29
N LYS A 222 -32.44 -2.82 24.81
CA LYS A 222 -33.55 -3.41 24.05
C LYS A 222 -34.57 -4.00 25.01
N ASP A 223 -35.83 -3.94 24.62
CA ASP A 223 -36.86 -4.76 25.24
C ASP A 223 -36.59 -6.25 24.95
N SER A 224 -36.77 -7.12 25.95
CA SER A 224 -36.43 -8.55 25.84
C SER A 224 -37.38 -9.33 24.95
N ASP A 225 -38.64 -8.88 24.85
CA ASP A 225 -39.74 -9.69 24.33
C ASP A 225 -40.05 -9.29 22.88
N THR A 226 -39.98 -7.99 22.59
CA THR A 226 -40.20 -7.40 21.26
C THR A 226 -38.90 -7.14 20.49
N GLY A 227 -37.76 -7.06 21.17
CA GLY A 227 -36.49 -6.67 20.57
C GLY A 227 -36.39 -5.19 20.16
N LYS A 228 -37.42 -4.37 20.43
CA LYS A 228 -37.39 -2.92 20.17
C LYS A 228 -36.21 -2.28 20.91
N SER A 229 -35.57 -1.29 20.29
CA SER A 229 -34.40 -0.61 20.85
C SER A 229 -34.77 0.71 21.50
N GLY A 230 -34.27 0.94 22.72
CA GLY A 230 -34.58 2.15 23.49
C GLY A 230 -34.08 3.42 22.83
N THR A 231 -34.86 4.50 22.93
CA THR A 231 -34.50 5.83 22.44
C THR A 231 -34.59 6.84 23.58
N PHE A 232 -33.57 7.68 23.74
CA PHE A 232 -33.60 8.81 24.66
C PHE A 232 -33.25 10.12 23.93
N ILE A 233 -34.18 11.06 23.91
CA ILE A 233 -34.02 12.41 23.38
C ILE A 233 -33.91 13.39 24.57
N MET A 234 -32.71 13.88 24.83
CA MET A 234 -32.44 14.91 25.83
C MET A 234 -32.42 16.27 25.12
N THR A 235 -33.48 17.07 25.29
CA THR A 235 -33.59 18.41 24.67
C THR A 235 -33.16 19.54 25.60
N SER A 236 -33.20 19.28 26.91
CA SER A 236 -32.75 20.18 27.98
C SER A 236 -32.48 19.37 29.26
N GLY A 237 -32.06 20.05 30.33
CA GLY A 237 -31.77 19.42 31.63
C GLY A 237 -30.35 18.87 31.76
N SER A 238 -30.08 18.11 32.82
CA SER A 238 -28.73 17.64 33.15
C SER A 238 -28.69 16.20 33.67
N ILE A 239 -27.58 15.50 33.42
CA ILE A 239 -27.18 14.26 34.10
C ILE A 239 -25.91 14.58 34.89
N ILE A 240 -25.95 14.46 36.21
CA ILE A 240 -24.96 15.06 37.12
C ILE A 240 -24.46 14.06 38.16
N GLY A 241 -23.15 13.90 38.30
CA GLY A 241 -22.58 13.25 39.48
C GLY A 241 -22.93 11.77 39.63
N CYS A 242 -23.36 11.12 38.55
CA CYS A 242 -23.78 9.72 38.52
C CYS A 242 -22.59 8.75 38.45
N ALA A 243 -22.75 7.54 39.00
CA ALA A 243 -21.65 6.59 39.17
C ALA A 243 -21.99 5.15 38.71
N ALA A 244 -21.09 4.50 37.97
CA ALA A 244 -21.25 3.09 37.57
C ALA A 244 -19.91 2.36 37.36
N GLN A 245 -19.95 1.07 37.02
CA GLN A 245 -18.78 0.40 36.46
C GLN A 245 -18.48 0.91 35.04
N LEU A 246 -19.52 1.04 34.22
CA LEU A 246 -19.46 1.33 32.79
C LEU A 246 -20.52 2.39 32.43
N GLY A 247 -20.13 3.57 31.95
CA GLY A 247 -21.10 4.63 31.64
C GLY A 247 -21.61 5.27 32.93
N GLY A 248 -20.82 6.13 33.57
CA GLY A 248 -21.19 6.77 34.85
C GLY A 248 -22.48 7.58 34.72
N GLY A 249 -22.55 8.43 33.70
CA GLY A 249 -23.78 9.12 33.30
C GLY A 249 -24.71 8.22 32.48
N VAL A 250 -24.28 7.83 31.28
CA VAL A 250 -25.11 7.16 30.27
C VAL A 250 -24.43 5.91 29.71
N TYR A 251 -25.20 4.83 29.50
CA TYR A 251 -24.80 3.67 28.71
C TYR A 251 -25.80 3.40 27.58
N VAL A 252 -25.33 3.41 26.33
CA VAL A 252 -26.15 3.14 25.13
C VAL A 252 -25.83 1.76 24.57
N THR A 253 -26.78 0.82 24.59
CA THR A 253 -26.63 -0.52 23.99
C THR A 253 -26.74 -0.48 22.46
N SER A 254 -26.10 -1.41 21.74
CA SER A 254 -26.19 -1.51 20.28
C SER A 254 -27.62 -1.55 19.75
N GLY A 255 -27.89 -0.70 18.75
CA GLY A 255 -29.23 -0.47 18.18
C GLY A 255 -30.07 0.58 18.92
N CYS A 256 -29.71 0.96 20.15
CA CYS A 256 -30.38 2.05 20.87
C CYS A 256 -29.82 3.41 20.42
N THR A 257 -30.62 4.47 20.59
CA THR A 257 -30.24 5.84 20.18
C THR A 257 -30.35 6.84 21.32
N PHE A 258 -29.29 7.59 21.58
CA PHE A 258 -29.30 8.79 22.43
C PHE A 258 -29.15 10.04 21.57
N VAL A 259 -29.94 11.08 21.82
CA VAL A 259 -29.85 12.39 21.16
C VAL A 259 -29.70 13.47 22.22
N MET A 260 -28.69 14.33 22.09
CA MET A 260 -28.39 15.43 23.00
C MET A 260 -28.48 16.78 22.26
N ALA A 261 -29.21 17.74 22.82
CA ALA A 261 -29.39 19.07 22.23
C ALA A 261 -28.63 20.18 22.97
N THR A 262 -28.67 21.40 22.44
CA THR A 262 -27.89 22.56 22.90
C THR A 262 -28.03 22.90 24.38
N SER A 263 -29.20 22.68 24.98
CA SER A 263 -29.48 23.01 26.39
C SER A 263 -29.24 21.84 27.37
N SER A 264 -28.65 20.75 26.92
CA SER A 264 -28.43 19.54 27.71
C SER A 264 -27.00 19.44 28.26
N ASN A 265 -26.83 18.88 29.45
CA ASN A 265 -25.50 18.68 30.06
C ASN A 265 -25.33 17.26 30.63
N ILE A 266 -24.12 16.70 30.51
CA ILE A 266 -23.71 15.47 31.21
C ILE A 266 -22.39 15.81 31.91
N HIS A 267 -22.37 15.91 33.23
CA HIS A 267 -21.15 16.35 33.92
C HIS A 267 -20.90 15.73 35.29
N ASN A 268 -19.64 15.80 35.74
CA ASN A 268 -19.17 15.23 37.01
C ASN A 268 -19.47 13.72 37.19
N CYS A 269 -19.80 12.99 36.11
CA CYS A 269 -20.15 11.58 36.17
C CYS A 269 -18.88 10.71 36.19
N ILE A 270 -18.89 9.62 36.95
CA ILE A 270 -17.71 8.80 37.22
C ILE A 270 -17.96 7.33 36.88
N ALA A 271 -17.05 6.71 36.14
CA ALA A 271 -17.07 5.28 35.87
C ALA A 271 -15.84 4.59 36.45
N ASN A 272 -16.02 3.40 37.04
CA ASN A 272 -14.89 2.61 37.53
C ASN A 272 -13.97 2.18 36.37
N ASN A 273 -14.55 1.76 35.25
CA ASN A 273 -13.83 1.23 34.10
C ASN A 273 -13.75 2.26 32.97
N ASP A 274 -14.81 2.38 32.17
CA ASP A 274 -14.84 3.14 30.90
C ASP A 274 -16.03 4.11 30.86
N GLY A 275 -15.91 5.21 30.11
CA GLY A 275 -17.01 6.13 29.83
C GLY A 275 -17.56 6.82 31.08
N GLY A 276 -16.79 7.72 31.69
CA GLY A 276 -17.23 8.44 32.89
C GLY A 276 -18.56 9.17 32.65
N GLY A 277 -18.65 9.92 31.56
CA GLY A 277 -19.89 10.52 31.07
C GLY A 277 -20.74 9.51 30.31
N VAL A 278 -20.22 8.99 29.19
CA VAL A 278 -20.97 8.17 28.23
C VAL A 278 -20.17 6.95 27.80
N ILE A 279 -20.80 5.77 27.81
CA ILE A 279 -20.43 4.67 26.91
C ILE A 279 -21.46 4.57 25.78
N ASN A 280 -20.98 4.48 24.54
CA ASN A 280 -21.81 4.22 23.38
C ASN A 280 -21.43 2.90 22.68
N HIS A 281 -22.35 1.94 22.62
CA HIS A 281 -22.31 0.79 21.70
C HIS A 281 -23.39 0.86 20.61
N GLY A 282 -24.28 1.85 20.66
CA GLY A 282 -25.35 2.12 19.70
C GLY A 282 -25.07 3.41 18.93
N THR A 283 -26.06 4.28 18.86
CA THR A 283 -25.95 5.59 18.19
C THR A 283 -26.07 6.72 19.21
N PHE A 284 -25.07 7.60 19.27
CA PHE A 284 -25.13 8.84 20.06
C PHE A 284 -25.05 10.04 19.11
N GLN A 285 -26.03 10.95 19.20
CA GLN A 285 -26.11 12.16 18.36
C GLN A 285 -26.02 13.41 19.24
N MET A 286 -24.85 14.05 19.24
CA MET A 286 -24.60 15.32 19.93
C MET A 286 -24.83 16.48 18.97
N ARG A 287 -25.91 17.25 19.20
CA ARG A 287 -26.32 18.40 18.38
C ARG A 287 -26.13 19.73 19.12
N GLY A 288 -25.21 19.75 20.08
CA GLY A 288 -25.09 20.78 21.09
C GLY A 288 -24.95 20.17 22.49
N GLY A 289 -24.96 21.04 23.49
CA GLY A 289 -24.84 20.66 24.90
C GLY A 289 -23.39 20.47 25.32
N THR A 290 -23.18 20.13 26.58
CA THR A 290 -21.84 19.94 27.15
C THR A 290 -21.70 18.59 27.84
N ILE A 291 -20.64 17.85 27.50
CA ILE A 291 -20.15 16.73 28.30
C ILE A 291 -18.88 17.21 28.99
N SER A 292 -18.85 17.36 30.31
CA SER A 292 -17.68 17.92 30.99
C SER A 292 -17.37 17.30 32.34
N THR A 293 -16.12 17.45 32.81
CA THR A 293 -15.69 17.07 34.17
C THR A 293 -16.01 15.61 34.55
N CYS A 294 -16.20 14.73 33.56
CA CYS A 294 -16.47 13.32 33.75
C CYS A 294 -15.15 12.53 33.82
N THR A 295 -15.12 11.47 34.64
CA THR A 295 -13.88 10.78 35.03
C THR A 295 -13.99 9.26 34.94
N THR A 296 -12.92 8.59 34.50
CA THR A 296 -12.74 7.14 34.68
C THR A 296 -11.66 6.81 35.72
N VAL A 297 -11.77 5.65 36.37
CA VAL A 297 -10.82 5.22 37.43
C VAL A 297 -9.80 4.17 36.95
N ALA A 298 -10.11 3.34 35.95
CA ALA A 298 -9.22 2.29 35.46
C ALA A 298 -8.81 2.40 33.97
N PHE A 299 -9.73 2.78 33.07
CA PHE A 299 -9.50 2.80 31.62
C PHE A 299 -9.83 4.18 31.01
N GLY A 300 -9.89 4.27 29.68
CA GLY A 300 -10.05 5.54 28.95
C GLY A 300 -11.50 5.99 28.69
N GLY A 301 -11.63 7.17 28.07
CA GLY A 301 -12.92 7.77 27.75
C GLY A 301 -13.59 8.40 28.97
N GLY A 302 -12.91 9.32 29.66
CA GLY A 302 -13.47 10.05 30.80
C GLY A 302 -14.79 10.75 30.46
N GLY A 303 -14.82 11.47 29.33
CA GLY A 303 -16.04 12.02 28.74
C GLY A 303 -16.86 10.95 28.02
N VAL A 304 -16.31 10.41 26.94
CA VAL A 304 -16.97 9.47 26.03
C VAL A 304 -16.06 8.28 25.71
N CYS A 305 -16.56 7.06 25.89
CA CYS A 305 -15.99 5.84 25.30
C CYS A 305 -16.93 5.33 24.20
N ASN A 306 -16.51 5.44 22.93
CA ASN A 306 -17.31 5.09 21.77
C ASN A 306 -16.87 3.77 21.14
N ASN A 307 -17.77 2.79 21.16
CA ASN A 307 -17.68 1.49 20.49
C ASN A 307 -18.76 1.33 19.39
N GLY A 308 -19.59 2.36 19.16
CA GLY A 308 -20.65 2.39 18.15
C GLY A 308 -20.51 3.60 17.23
N THR A 309 -21.63 4.22 16.87
CA THR A 309 -21.65 5.42 16.02
C THR A 309 -21.87 6.67 16.87
N PHE A 310 -20.90 7.58 16.91
CA PHE A 310 -21.01 8.89 17.54
C PHE A 310 -21.03 9.99 16.46
N ILE A 311 -22.04 10.85 16.47
CA ILE A 311 -22.22 11.94 15.52
C ILE A 311 -22.28 13.24 16.31
N MET A 312 -21.28 14.12 16.11
CA MET A 312 -21.18 15.43 16.73
C MET A 312 -21.35 16.51 15.66
N SER A 313 -22.45 17.24 15.70
CA SER A 313 -22.68 18.39 14.80
C SER A 313 -22.53 19.73 15.50
N ASP A 314 -22.66 19.77 16.83
CA ASP A 314 -22.34 20.91 17.67
C ASP A 314 -22.14 20.44 19.13
N GLY A 315 -21.74 21.33 20.03
CA GLY A 315 -21.56 21.09 21.46
C GLY A 315 -20.10 21.05 21.89
N MET A 316 -19.86 20.71 23.16
CA MET A 316 -18.53 20.73 23.77
C MET A 316 -18.25 19.49 24.63
N ILE A 317 -17.05 18.91 24.49
CA ILE A 317 -16.52 17.88 25.40
C ILE A 317 -15.26 18.43 26.08
N LYS A 318 -15.26 18.68 27.40
CA LYS A 318 -14.12 19.37 28.06
C LYS A 318 -13.89 19.07 29.55
N GLY A 319 -12.67 19.30 30.03
CA GLY A 319 -12.24 19.02 31.40
C GLY A 319 -12.45 17.57 31.87
N CYS A 320 -12.62 16.61 30.95
CA CYS A 320 -12.84 15.20 31.26
C CYS A 320 -11.50 14.47 31.40
N THR A 321 -11.43 13.47 32.29
CA THR A 321 -10.18 12.84 32.69
C THR A 321 -10.25 11.32 32.67
N SER A 322 -9.13 10.68 32.33
CA SER A 322 -8.86 9.27 32.60
C SER A 322 -7.57 9.16 33.40
N PRO A 323 -7.22 7.99 33.97
CA PRO A 323 -5.92 7.78 34.60
C PRO A 323 -4.76 7.94 33.61
N ASP A 324 -3.53 7.90 34.12
CA ASP A 324 -2.32 7.75 33.29
C ASP A 324 -1.94 6.26 33.17
N GLY A 325 -1.71 5.73 31.97
CA GLY A 325 -1.22 4.36 31.79
C GLY A 325 -1.53 3.70 30.43
N GLN A 326 -1.06 2.47 30.24
CA GLN A 326 -1.12 1.71 28.96
C GLN A 326 -2.53 1.55 28.36
N TYR A 327 -3.57 1.53 29.21
CA TYR A 327 -4.98 1.38 28.79
C TYR A 327 -5.78 2.67 28.97
N ALA A 328 -5.15 3.72 29.46
CA ALA A 328 -5.78 4.95 29.88
C ALA A 328 -5.47 6.02 28.83
N SER A 329 -6.40 6.16 27.91
CA SER A 329 -6.19 6.94 26.69
C SER A 329 -7.50 7.62 26.30
N GLY A 330 -7.40 8.92 26.03
CA GLY A 330 -8.53 9.76 25.67
C GLY A 330 -9.37 10.17 26.89
N GLY A 331 -8.89 11.13 27.69
CA GLY A 331 -9.67 11.67 28.82
C GLY A 331 -10.98 12.30 28.38
N GLY A 332 -11.02 12.89 27.17
CA GLY A 332 -12.23 13.42 26.56
C GLY A 332 -12.96 12.35 25.77
N VAL A 333 -12.30 11.80 24.74
CA VAL A 333 -12.89 10.80 23.84
C VAL A 333 -11.94 9.64 23.60
N ARG A 334 -12.43 8.42 23.86
CA ARG A 334 -11.82 7.16 23.39
C ARG A 334 -12.71 6.57 22.30
N ASN A 335 -12.25 6.57 21.05
CA ASN A 335 -12.98 6.03 19.90
C ASN A 335 -12.41 4.69 19.43
N SER A 336 -13.26 3.67 19.37
CA SER A 336 -12.96 2.32 18.85
C SER A 336 -13.88 1.86 17.71
N ASN A 337 -14.65 2.79 17.14
CA ASN A 337 -15.54 2.56 15.98
C ASN A 337 -15.70 3.89 15.21
N GLN A 338 -16.92 4.33 14.88
CA GLN A 338 -17.16 5.53 14.07
C GLN A 338 -17.44 6.75 14.95
N PHE A 339 -16.62 7.79 14.82
CA PHE A 339 -16.84 9.11 15.43
C PHE A 339 -16.75 10.18 14.34
N THR A 340 -17.84 10.93 14.11
CA THR A 340 -17.92 11.95 13.07
C THR A 340 -18.21 13.31 13.67
N MET A 341 -17.30 14.27 13.46
CA MET A 341 -17.46 15.68 13.79
C MET A 341 -17.70 16.52 12.52
N THR A 342 -18.80 17.25 12.49
CA THR A 342 -19.10 18.30 11.49
C THR A 342 -19.07 19.71 12.09
N GLY A 343 -19.09 19.79 13.42
CA GLY A 343 -19.03 21.00 14.23
C GLY A 343 -18.76 20.66 15.70
N GLY A 344 -18.85 21.65 16.58
CA GLY A 344 -18.56 21.49 18.01
C GLY A 344 -17.06 21.45 18.35
N MET A 345 -16.78 21.29 19.64
CA MET A 345 -15.44 21.42 20.24
C MET A 345 -15.09 20.24 21.16
N ILE A 346 -13.85 19.75 21.09
CA ILE A 346 -13.26 18.87 22.11
C ILE A 346 -12.04 19.57 22.72
N GLY A 347 -11.96 19.60 24.05
CA GLY A 347 -11.03 20.43 24.81
C GLY A 347 -11.52 21.87 24.98
N ASP A 348 -11.23 22.47 26.13
CA ASP A 348 -11.51 23.87 26.43
C ASP A 348 -10.47 24.79 25.75
N PRO A 349 -10.86 25.69 24.81
CA PRO A 349 -9.92 26.61 24.16
C PRO A 349 -9.24 27.59 25.12
N ASP A 350 -9.83 27.83 26.30
CA ASP A 350 -9.26 28.71 27.32
C ASP A 350 -8.30 27.97 28.29
N ASN A 351 -8.05 26.68 28.08
CA ASN A 351 -7.16 25.86 28.92
C ASN A 351 -6.22 24.96 28.09
N GLU A 352 -5.00 25.42 27.86
CA GLU A 352 -3.91 24.66 27.20
C GLU A 352 -3.57 23.32 27.88
N ASN A 353 -4.01 23.09 29.13
CA ASN A 353 -3.79 21.85 29.88
C ASN A 353 -5.10 21.04 30.05
N ASP A 354 -6.05 21.14 29.11
CA ASP A 354 -7.25 20.32 29.16
C ASP A 354 -6.94 18.85 28.84
N ALA A 355 -7.08 18.00 29.86
CA ALA A 355 -6.88 16.55 29.81
C ALA A 355 -7.90 15.79 28.93
N SER A 356 -8.81 16.48 28.25
CA SER A 356 -9.84 15.92 27.37
C SER A 356 -9.31 15.34 26.06
N HIS A 357 -8.09 14.78 26.07
CA HIS A 357 -7.42 14.20 24.92
C HIS A 357 -8.32 13.23 24.13
N VAL A 358 -8.02 13.08 22.84
CA VAL A 358 -8.71 12.17 21.93
C VAL A 358 -7.81 10.97 21.62
N TYR A 359 -8.33 9.76 21.81
CA TYR A 359 -7.64 8.54 21.39
C TYR A 359 -8.48 7.77 20.37
N ASN A 360 -7.98 7.67 19.14
CA ASN A 360 -8.59 6.93 18.05
C ASN A 360 -7.85 5.59 17.89
N THR A 361 -8.47 4.50 18.35
CA THR A 361 -7.82 3.17 18.43
C THR A 361 -7.62 2.50 17.07
N SER A 362 -6.95 1.34 17.05
CA SER A 362 -6.46 0.70 15.84
C SER A 362 -7.35 -0.41 15.24
N SER A 363 -8.62 -0.55 15.67
CA SER A 363 -9.49 -1.58 15.06
C SER A 363 -9.70 -1.28 13.57
N GLN A 364 -9.87 -2.31 12.74
CA GLN A 364 -9.96 -2.14 11.26
C GLN A 364 -11.13 -1.25 10.79
N GLU A 365 -12.08 -0.95 11.67
CA GLU A 365 -13.24 -0.10 11.42
C GLU A 365 -13.17 1.25 12.16
N THR A 366 -12.15 1.48 13.01
CA THR A 366 -12.04 2.71 13.80
C THR A 366 -11.74 3.92 12.91
N THR A 367 -12.71 4.83 12.84
CA THR A 367 -12.67 6.02 12.00
C THR A 367 -13.06 7.26 12.81
N LEU A 368 -12.19 8.25 12.84
CA LEU A 368 -12.47 9.61 13.31
C LEU A 368 -12.57 10.53 12.08
N THR A 369 -13.74 11.09 11.80
CA THR A 369 -13.93 12.05 10.69
C THR A 369 -14.07 13.46 11.24
N ILE A 370 -13.18 14.36 10.83
CA ILE A 370 -13.22 15.80 11.17
C ILE A 370 -13.57 16.57 9.91
N SER A 371 -14.62 17.39 9.98
CA SER A 371 -15.17 18.10 8.82
C SER A 371 -15.90 19.37 9.24
N GLY A 372 -16.29 20.20 8.27
CA GLY A 372 -17.04 21.43 8.52
C GLY A 372 -16.28 22.39 9.43
N ASN A 373 -16.91 22.77 10.54
CA ASN A 373 -16.37 23.72 11.53
C ASN A 373 -15.95 23.04 12.85
N ALA A 374 -15.73 21.72 12.84
CA ALA A 374 -15.29 20.97 14.01
C ALA A 374 -13.91 21.45 14.52
N LYS A 375 -13.74 21.54 15.84
CA LYS A 375 -12.47 21.97 16.46
C LYS A 375 -12.01 21.03 17.58
N ILE A 376 -10.71 20.80 17.66
CA ILE A 376 -10.09 20.04 18.77
C ILE A 376 -8.92 20.86 19.34
N TYR A 377 -9.02 21.25 20.61
CA TYR A 377 -8.08 22.11 21.34
C TYR A 377 -7.15 21.35 22.29
N THR A 378 -7.11 20.02 22.18
CA THR A 378 -6.38 19.11 23.06
C THR A 378 -5.73 18.00 22.24
N ASP A 379 -4.75 17.31 22.83
CA ASP A 379 -3.94 16.34 22.10
C ASP A 379 -4.73 15.15 21.54
N ILE A 380 -4.29 14.67 20.38
CA ILE A 380 -4.88 13.54 19.69
C ILE A 380 -3.81 12.47 19.45
N THR A 381 -4.10 11.23 19.86
CA THR A 381 -3.34 10.06 19.40
C THR A 381 -4.21 9.22 18.47
N ASN A 382 -3.74 9.05 17.22
CA ASN A 382 -4.43 8.32 16.18
C ASN A 382 -3.66 7.06 15.78
N VAL A 383 -4.25 5.88 16.02
CA VAL A 383 -3.75 4.58 15.56
C VAL A 383 -4.68 3.94 14.51
N GLY A 384 -5.88 4.49 14.36
CA GLY A 384 -6.86 4.11 13.33
C GLY A 384 -6.86 5.06 12.14
N ILE A 385 -8.02 5.21 11.51
CA ILE A 385 -8.21 6.15 10.39
C ILE A 385 -8.72 7.50 10.92
N LEU A 386 -8.06 8.58 10.50
CA LEU A 386 -8.52 9.95 10.67
C LEU A 386 -8.80 10.55 9.28
N ASN A 387 -10.07 10.84 9.00
CA ASN A 387 -10.50 11.54 7.79
C ASN A 387 -10.46 13.05 8.04
N ALA A 388 -9.44 13.70 7.49
CA ALA A 388 -9.11 15.11 7.63
C ALA A 388 -9.80 15.95 6.54
N ASP A 389 -11.12 16.12 6.65
CA ASP A 389 -11.99 16.67 5.60
C ASP A 389 -12.45 18.12 5.84
N GLY A 390 -11.99 18.74 6.92
CA GLY A 390 -12.28 20.12 7.32
C GLY A 390 -12.02 20.34 8.80
N GLY A 391 -12.39 21.50 9.34
CA GLY A 391 -12.16 21.83 10.76
C GLY A 391 -10.69 22.10 11.12
N GLU A 392 -10.44 22.24 12.42
CA GLU A 392 -9.16 22.67 13.00
C GLU A 392 -8.73 21.77 14.17
N ILE A 393 -7.45 21.44 14.26
CA ILE A 393 -6.82 20.72 15.38
C ILE A 393 -5.67 21.61 15.88
N ALA A 394 -5.83 22.17 17.08
CA ALA A 394 -4.86 23.04 17.73
C ALA A 394 -3.98 22.33 18.77
N GLY A 395 -4.46 21.22 19.34
CA GLY A 395 -3.63 20.32 20.15
C GLY A 395 -2.57 19.59 19.32
N THR A 396 -1.62 18.93 19.99
CA THR A 396 -0.62 18.13 19.28
C THR A 396 -1.23 16.85 18.73
N MET A 397 -0.66 16.32 17.65
CA MET A 397 -1.06 15.04 17.08
C MET A 397 0.08 14.03 17.13
N THR A 398 -0.22 12.83 17.60
CA THR A 398 0.60 11.63 17.35
C THR A 398 -0.17 10.71 16.40
N ASN A 399 0.28 10.60 15.15
CA ASN A 399 -0.22 9.61 14.20
C ASN A 399 0.65 8.35 14.31
N ASP A 400 0.21 7.42 15.16
CA ASP A 400 1.02 6.36 15.75
C ASP A 400 0.94 5.02 15.00
N THR A 401 2.04 4.26 15.01
CA THR A 401 2.09 2.85 14.58
C THR A 401 2.59 1.99 15.74
N ASN A 402 1.78 1.02 16.14
CA ASN A 402 2.10 0.07 17.19
C ASN A 402 1.69 -1.37 16.82
N GLU A 403 1.81 -2.31 17.75
CA GLU A 403 1.55 -3.74 17.51
C GLU A 403 0.09 -4.05 17.07
N TYR A 404 -0.84 -3.12 17.29
CA TYR A 404 -2.26 -3.28 16.98
C TYR A 404 -2.71 -2.57 15.69
N GLY A 405 -1.87 -1.75 15.05
CA GLY A 405 -2.20 -1.06 13.80
C GLY A 405 -1.33 0.17 13.50
N SER A 406 -1.64 0.86 12.41
CA SER A 406 -0.90 2.03 11.91
C SER A 406 -1.85 3.18 11.57
N GLY A 407 -1.66 4.30 12.26
CA GLY A 407 -2.43 5.52 12.11
C GLY A 407 -2.39 6.05 10.69
N THR A 408 -3.55 6.32 10.12
CA THR A 408 -3.68 6.94 8.80
C THR A 408 -4.40 8.28 8.93
N ILE A 409 -3.75 9.37 8.54
CA ILE A 409 -4.42 10.64 8.22
C ILE A 409 -4.72 10.62 6.71
N THR A 410 -5.99 10.68 6.35
CA THR A 410 -6.46 10.63 4.94
C THR A 410 -7.65 11.59 4.77
N GLY A 411 -8.39 11.49 3.67
CA GLY A 411 -9.73 12.09 3.58
C GLY A 411 -10.76 11.11 3.03
N SER A 412 -12.03 11.41 3.26
CA SER A 412 -13.13 10.68 2.64
C SER A 412 -13.16 10.89 1.12
N GLU A 413 -13.69 9.93 0.38
CA GLU A 413 -13.84 10.03 -1.07
C GLU A 413 -14.69 11.27 -1.45
N GLY A 414 -14.19 12.08 -2.39
CA GLY A 414 -14.86 13.31 -2.84
C GLY A 414 -14.80 14.50 -1.87
N ALA A 415 -14.22 14.37 -0.67
CA ALA A 415 -14.14 15.46 0.30
C ALA A 415 -13.12 16.54 -0.11
N ALA A 416 -13.63 17.72 -0.50
CA ALA A 416 -12.82 18.84 -0.99
C ALA A 416 -12.12 19.67 0.11
N GLY A 417 -12.64 19.67 1.34
CA GLY A 417 -12.02 20.34 2.48
C GLY A 417 -10.82 19.56 3.02
N SER A 418 -9.98 20.21 3.82
CA SER A 418 -8.85 19.61 4.53
C SER A 418 -8.81 20.14 5.96
N THR A 419 -8.55 19.28 6.94
CA THR A 419 -8.35 19.72 8.34
C THR A 419 -7.04 20.49 8.45
N GLU A 420 -7.06 21.59 9.20
CA GLU A 420 -5.87 22.35 9.57
C GLU A 420 -5.29 21.83 10.89
N PHE A 421 -4.01 21.44 10.87
CA PHE A 421 -3.24 21.00 12.02
C PHE A 421 -2.31 22.15 12.42
N GLN A 422 -2.71 22.86 13.49
CA GLN A 422 -2.04 24.05 14.02
C GLN A 422 -1.05 23.72 15.15
N GLY A 423 -1.19 22.55 15.78
CA GLY A 423 -0.21 22.02 16.72
C GLY A 423 0.78 21.06 16.06
N LYS A 424 1.90 20.81 16.74
CA LYS A 424 2.93 19.82 16.34
C LYS A 424 2.34 18.45 16.00
N VAL A 425 2.80 17.86 14.91
CA VAL A 425 2.44 16.50 14.47
C VAL A 425 3.66 15.58 14.50
N THR A 426 3.56 14.46 15.19
CA THR A 426 4.55 13.36 15.16
C THR A 426 3.95 12.19 14.38
N ASN A 427 4.64 11.72 13.34
CA ASN A 427 4.15 10.69 12.44
C ASN A 427 5.06 9.46 12.43
N THR A 428 4.56 8.35 12.99
CA THR A 428 5.09 6.99 12.80
C THR A 428 4.18 6.14 11.90
N GLY A 429 3.00 6.66 11.51
CA GLY A 429 2.04 6.08 10.57
C GLY A 429 2.06 6.74 9.18
N THR A 430 0.92 6.80 8.49
CA THR A 430 0.79 7.37 7.14
C THR A 430 0.00 8.69 7.10
N ILE A 431 0.55 9.72 6.45
CA ILE A 431 -0.14 10.96 6.07
C ILE A 431 -0.43 10.94 4.57
N ARG A 432 -1.70 11.12 4.19
CA ARG A 432 -2.18 11.25 2.80
C ARG A 432 -2.90 12.58 2.53
N LYS A 433 -3.38 13.26 3.58
CA LYS A 433 -4.15 14.52 3.53
C LYS A 433 -3.90 15.32 4.81
N GLY A 434 -4.34 16.58 4.82
CA GLY A 434 -4.18 17.53 5.92
C GLY A 434 -3.46 18.80 5.49
N THR A 435 -3.67 19.89 6.22
CA THR A 435 -2.92 21.15 6.08
C THR A 435 -2.14 21.39 7.37
N PHE A 436 -0.82 21.27 7.32
CA PHE A 436 0.05 21.26 8.49
C PHE A 436 0.80 22.60 8.59
N THR A 437 0.47 23.41 9.59
CA THR A 437 0.99 24.78 9.71
C THR A 437 2.13 24.95 10.71
N ASP A 438 2.31 24.00 11.63
CA ASP A 438 3.41 23.93 12.61
C ASP A 438 4.37 22.75 12.31
N GLU A 439 5.24 22.37 13.27
CA GLU A 439 6.21 21.29 13.14
C GLU A 439 5.57 19.93 12.83
N VAL A 440 6.06 19.26 11.78
CA VAL A 440 5.79 17.85 11.48
C VAL A 440 7.08 17.05 11.58
N ILE A 441 7.13 16.07 12.47
CA ILE A 441 8.22 15.09 12.56
C ILE A 441 7.76 13.79 11.89
N ASN A 442 8.43 13.40 10.82
CA ASN A 442 8.24 12.11 10.16
C ASN A 442 9.32 11.15 10.65
N GLU A 443 8.95 10.21 11.51
CA GLU A 443 9.86 9.21 12.06
C GLU A 443 10.16 8.09 11.04
N SER A 444 11.12 7.22 11.35
CA SER A 444 11.63 6.21 10.40
C SER A 444 10.60 5.21 9.88
N SER A 445 9.52 4.95 10.62
CA SER A 445 8.37 4.16 10.15
C SER A 445 7.29 4.99 9.45
N GLY A 446 7.37 6.32 9.55
CA GLY A 446 6.40 7.26 9.03
C GLY A 446 6.45 7.38 7.50
N ALA A 447 5.27 7.47 6.89
CA ALA A 447 5.08 7.71 5.46
C ALA A 447 4.31 9.02 5.22
N ILE A 448 4.85 9.91 4.39
CA ILE A 448 4.12 11.09 3.87
C ILE A 448 3.92 10.94 2.37
N ASN A 449 2.66 10.75 1.97
CA ASN A 449 2.24 10.52 0.59
C ASN A 449 1.34 11.65 0.05
N GLY A 450 1.06 12.67 0.86
CA GLY A 450 0.18 13.79 0.53
C GLY A 450 0.00 14.76 1.70
N GLY A 451 -0.88 15.75 1.52
CA GLY A 451 -1.05 16.88 2.44
C GLY A 451 -0.35 18.15 1.96
N THR A 452 -0.66 19.27 2.62
CA THR A 452 -0.06 20.59 2.38
C THR A 452 0.69 21.02 3.62
N PHE A 453 1.95 21.48 3.48
CA PHE A 453 2.81 21.80 4.61
C PHE A 453 3.35 23.23 4.49
N THR A 454 3.16 24.02 5.56
CA THR A 454 3.69 25.40 5.65
C THR A 454 4.57 25.63 6.86
N GLY A 455 4.60 24.69 7.81
CA GLY A 455 5.48 24.74 8.99
C GLY A 455 6.89 24.20 8.72
N THR A 456 7.50 23.63 9.75
CA THR A 456 8.80 22.93 9.66
C THR A 456 8.56 21.43 9.51
N ILE A 457 9.26 20.74 8.63
CA ILE A 457 9.19 19.28 8.50
C ILE A 457 10.56 18.71 8.78
N THR A 458 10.63 17.74 9.70
CA THR A 458 11.86 17.01 10.04
C THR A 458 11.67 15.54 9.65
N ASN A 459 12.45 15.05 8.67
CA ASN A 459 12.40 13.65 8.23
C ASN A 459 13.54 12.82 8.85
N ASN A 460 13.21 11.99 9.84
CA ASN A 460 14.12 11.10 10.57
C ASN A 460 14.21 9.73 9.87
N ASP A 461 14.76 9.69 8.65
CA ASP A 461 14.83 8.50 7.78
C ASP A 461 13.44 7.90 7.39
N GLY A 462 12.34 8.62 7.62
CA GLY A 462 11.00 8.25 7.18
C GLY A 462 10.81 8.29 5.66
N THR A 463 9.76 7.64 5.17
CA THR A 463 9.39 7.68 3.75
C THR A 463 8.62 8.96 3.45
N VAL A 464 9.06 9.68 2.43
CA VAL A 464 8.27 10.73 1.77
C VAL A 464 8.12 10.31 0.32
N SER A 465 6.91 10.43 -0.23
CA SER A 465 6.59 10.13 -1.64
C SER A 465 5.64 11.15 -2.28
N GLY A 466 5.04 12.05 -1.51
CA GLY A 466 4.15 13.10 -2.01
C GLY A 466 3.87 14.20 -0.96
N GLY A 467 3.15 15.25 -1.38
CA GLY A 467 2.80 16.41 -0.54
C GLY A 467 3.23 17.74 -1.18
N ASP A 468 2.54 18.84 -0.82
CA ASP A 468 2.94 20.21 -1.17
C ASP A 468 3.80 20.80 -0.05
N PHE A 469 5.10 20.97 -0.34
CA PHE A 469 6.09 21.57 0.55
C PHE A 469 6.53 22.97 0.09
N SER A 470 5.79 23.61 -0.83
CA SER A 470 6.20 24.87 -1.48
C SER A 470 6.44 26.05 -0.53
N LYS A 471 5.85 26.01 0.66
CA LYS A 471 5.97 27.02 1.73
C LYS A 471 6.69 26.52 2.99
N ALA A 472 7.12 25.26 2.99
CA ALA A 472 7.69 24.58 4.13
C ALA A 472 9.16 24.94 4.39
N THR A 473 9.58 24.81 5.64
CA THR A 473 11.00 24.67 6.00
C THR A 473 11.32 23.18 6.14
N LEU A 474 12.28 22.67 5.38
CA LEU A 474 12.60 21.23 5.32
C LEU A 474 13.93 20.93 6.02
N ASN A 475 13.91 19.94 6.91
CA ASN A 475 15.05 19.40 7.64
C ASN A 475 15.09 17.88 7.48
N GLY A 476 16.29 17.30 7.44
CA GLY A 476 16.51 15.86 7.31
C GLY A 476 17.05 15.44 5.94
N MET A 477 17.06 14.14 5.69
CA MET A 477 17.65 13.54 4.49
C MET A 477 16.61 12.79 3.67
N LEU A 478 16.80 12.78 2.36
CA LEU A 478 16.20 11.83 1.44
C LEU A 478 17.15 10.65 1.25
N VAL A 479 16.58 9.45 1.12
CA VAL A 479 17.32 8.25 0.72
C VAL A 479 16.90 7.89 -0.69
N ILE A 480 17.85 7.85 -1.62
CA ILE A 480 17.60 7.42 -2.99
C ILE A 480 18.21 6.04 -3.19
N THR A 481 17.39 5.09 -3.62
CA THR A 481 17.81 3.72 -3.87
C THR A 481 18.01 3.53 -5.38
N PHE A 482 19.22 3.20 -5.79
CA PHE A 482 19.55 2.84 -7.16
C PHE A 482 19.55 1.31 -7.26
N ASP A 483 18.47 0.74 -7.81
CA ASP A 483 18.29 -0.69 -8.07
C ASP A 483 18.85 -1.05 -9.45
N PRO A 484 19.97 -1.79 -9.55
CA PRO A 484 20.60 -2.09 -10.83
C PRO A 484 19.81 -3.08 -11.71
N ASP A 485 18.68 -3.63 -11.25
CA ASP A 485 17.74 -4.48 -11.99
C ASP A 485 18.39 -5.70 -12.71
N ASN A 486 19.58 -6.10 -12.25
CA ASN A 486 20.41 -7.19 -12.78
C ASN A 486 20.69 -8.29 -11.73
N GLY A 487 20.21 -8.13 -10.49
CA GLY A 487 20.45 -9.02 -9.36
C GLY A 487 21.56 -8.58 -8.40
N ASP A 488 22.32 -7.52 -8.72
CA ASP A 488 23.29 -6.91 -7.80
C ASP A 488 22.59 -6.15 -6.66
N GLN A 489 23.35 -5.84 -5.60
CA GLN A 489 22.83 -5.05 -4.47
C GLN A 489 22.55 -3.60 -4.88
N SER A 490 21.40 -3.08 -4.46
CA SER A 490 21.03 -1.69 -4.68
C SER A 490 21.97 -0.72 -3.94
N ILE A 491 22.31 0.39 -4.58
CA ILE A 491 23.19 1.43 -4.05
C ILE A 491 22.33 2.54 -3.44
N THR A 492 22.62 3.01 -2.23
CA THR A 492 21.88 4.12 -1.61
C THR A 492 22.68 5.42 -1.62
N GLN A 493 22.04 6.51 -2.02
CA GLN A 493 22.56 7.88 -1.91
C GLN A 493 21.71 8.65 -0.88
N LYS A 494 22.31 9.10 0.22
CA LYS A 494 21.68 10.06 1.14
C LYS A 494 21.98 11.49 0.68
N VAL A 495 20.94 12.33 0.60
CA VAL A 495 21.04 13.75 0.20
C VAL A 495 20.18 14.62 1.11
N ASP A 496 20.62 15.85 1.37
CA ASP A 496 19.85 16.78 2.22
C ASP A 496 18.52 17.16 1.54
N TRP A 497 17.42 17.13 2.30
CA TRP A 497 16.10 17.45 1.77
C TRP A 497 15.92 18.97 1.62
N SER A 498 15.51 19.42 0.43
CA SER A 498 15.34 20.85 0.15
C SER A 498 14.08 21.13 -0.69
N LYS A 499 13.53 22.34 -0.56
CA LYS A 499 12.34 22.80 -1.30
C LYS A 499 12.56 22.87 -2.82
N ASP A 500 13.80 23.04 -3.24
CA ASP A 500 14.21 23.13 -4.64
C ASP A 500 14.54 21.72 -5.21
N GLY A 501 14.58 20.72 -4.32
CA GLY A 501 14.96 19.34 -4.58
C GLY A 501 16.49 19.12 -4.54
N ALA A 502 16.90 17.88 -4.34
CA ALA A 502 18.30 17.47 -4.32
C ALA A 502 18.77 17.05 -5.73
N ALA A 503 19.95 17.50 -6.14
CA ALA A 503 20.63 16.95 -7.31
C ALA A 503 21.20 15.56 -6.97
N LEU A 504 21.06 14.61 -7.88
CA LEU A 504 21.56 13.24 -7.72
C LEU A 504 22.81 13.02 -8.57
N THR A 505 23.60 12.01 -8.20
CA THR A 505 24.76 11.59 -8.98
C THR A 505 24.54 10.16 -9.42
N ALA A 506 24.63 9.89 -10.73
CA ALA A 506 24.51 8.53 -11.23
C ALA A 506 25.58 7.62 -10.61
N PRO A 507 25.22 6.49 -9.99
CA PRO A 507 26.20 5.54 -9.50
C PRO A 507 26.86 4.79 -10.66
N ALA A 508 28.05 4.24 -10.41
CA ALA A 508 28.65 3.27 -11.32
C ALA A 508 27.92 1.93 -11.19
N SER A 509 27.46 1.39 -12.31
CA SER A 509 26.86 0.05 -12.39
C SER A 509 27.27 -0.61 -13.70
N THR A 510 27.40 -1.93 -13.68
CA THR A 510 27.86 -2.74 -14.81
C THR A 510 27.03 -4.01 -14.92
N ASN A 511 26.69 -4.42 -16.13
CA ASN A 511 26.03 -5.69 -16.41
C ASN A 511 26.77 -6.32 -17.60
N GLU A 512 27.23 -7.56 -17.46
CA GLU A 512 28.09 -8.20 -18.46
C GLU A 512 27.35 -8.33 -19.80
N GLY A 513 28.01 -7.92 -20.89
CA GLY A 513 27.41 -7.94 -22.23
C GLY A 513 26.32 -6.89 -22.47
N HIS A 514 26.09 -5.96 -21.54
CA HIS A 514 25.06 -4.92 -21.64
C HIS A 514 25.62 -3.50 -21.46
N SER A 515 24.99 -2.54 -22.11
CA SER A 515 25.21 -1.10 -21.89
C SER A 515 24.06 -0.52 -21.08
N LEU A 516 24.37 0.36 -20.13
CA LEU A 516 23.36 1.07 -19.34
C LEU A 516 22.69 2.14 -20.22
N ASP A 517 21.42 1.94 -20.57
CA ASP A 517 20.62 2.98 -21.24
C ASP A 517 20.36 4.15 -20.28
N GLY A 518 20.01 3.84 -19.03
CA GLY A 518 19.90 4.85 -17.97
C GLY A 518 19.13 4.35 -16.75
N TRP A 519 18.76 5.31 -15.91
CA TRP A 519 18.00 5.10 -14.67
C TRP A 519 16.56 5.58 -14.87
N TYR A 520 15.59 4.83 -14.35
CA TYR A 520 14.16 5.03 -14.55
C TYR A 520 13.42 4.97 -13.21
N TYR A 521 12.33 5.71 -13.06
CA TYR A 521 11.47 5.66 -11.88
C TYR A 521 10.00 5.54 -12.31
N ASP A 522 9.16 5.01 -11.42
CA ASP A 522 7.71 5.07 -11.64
C ASP A 522 7.18 6.47 -11.33
N ASN A 523 6.51 7.07 -12.31
CA ASN A 523 5.82 8.35 -12.19
C ASN A 523 4.32 8.10 -12.38
N ASN A 524 3.63 7.73 -11.31
CA ASN A 524 2.19 7.41 -11.31
C ASN A 524 1.80 6.32 -12.31
N GLY A 525 2.52 5.19 -12.30
CA GLY A 525 2.31 4.08 -13.25
C GLY A 525 2.94 4.30 -14.63
N THR A 526 3.64 5.42 -14.85
CA THR A 526 4.39 5.69 -16.08
C THR A 526 5.89 5.68 -15.79
N GLU A 527 6.58 4.66 -16.28
CA GLU A 527 8.02 4.53 -16.15
C GLU A 527 8.76 5.65 -16.92
N THR A 528 9.52 6.48 -16.21
CA THR A 528 10.11 7.71 -16.73
C THR A 528 11.63 7.68 -16.56
N LYS A 529 12.39 8.04 -17.61
CA LYS A 529 13.86 8.11 -17.57
C LYS A 529 14.29 9.33 -16.76
N TRP A 530 15.15 9.12 -15.77
CA TRP A 530 15.71 10.17 -14.93
C TRP A 530 16.86 10.90 -15.63
N ASN A 531 16.77 12.23 -15.69
CA ASN A 531 17.80 13.10 -16.22
C ASN A 531 18.57 13.77 -15.07
N PHE A 532 19.79 13.31 -14.80
CA PHE A 532 20.63 13.81 -13.70
C PHE A 532 20.97 15.31 -13.81
N ASP A 533 20.95 15.91 -15.01
CA ASP A 533 21.20 17.34 -15.18
C ASP A 533 20.01 18.19 -14.71
N THR A 534 18.79 17.85 -15.17
CA THR A 534 17.58 18.65 -14.94
C THR A 534 16.83 18.25 -13.68
N ASP A 535 16.74 16.96 -13.39
CA ASP A 535 15.79 16.43 -12.43
C ASP A 535 16.34 16.57 -11.00
N LYS A 536 15.43 16.67 -10.04
CA LYS A 536 15.76 16.93 -8.63
C LYS A 536 14.87 16.06 -7.75
N ALA A 537 15.47 15.27 -6.88
CA ALA A 537 14.74 14.45 -5.93
C ALA A 537 14.05 15.34 -4.89
N ARG A 538 12.72 15.27 -4.84
CA ARG A 538 11.89 16.01 -3.86
C ARG A 538 11.38 15.12 -2.73
N TYR A 539 11.59 13.81 -2.85
CA TYR A 539 11.11 12.76 -1.97
C TYR A 539 11.97 11.49 -2.14
N THR A 540 11.84 10.55 -1.21
CA THR A 540 12.54 9.26 -1.22
C THR A 540 12.01 8.40 -2.37
N MET A 541 12.89 7.80 -3.16
CA MET A 541 12.48 7.05 -4.37
C MET A 541 13.48 5.95 -4.74
N THR A 542 13.01 4.99 -5.53
CA THR A 542 13.85 3.99 -6.19
C THR A 542 13.99 4.30 -7.67
N LEU A 543 15.23 4.38 -8.14
CA LEU A 543 15.63 4.46 -9.54
C LEU A 543 16.11 3.09 -9.98
N LYS A 544 15.49 2.52 -11.02
CA LYS A 544 15.85 1.23 -11.63
C LYS A 544 16.72 1.42 -12.87
N ALA A 545 17.80 0.67 -12.99
CA ALA A 545 18.60 0.67 -14.21
C ALA A 545 17.87 -0.03 -15.36
N LYS A 546 18.09 0.42 -16.60
CA LYS A 546 17.75 -0.31 -17.82
C LYS A 546 18.96 -0.58 -18.67
N TRP A 547 18.96 -1.76 -19.26
CA TRP A 547 20.10 -2.33 -19.97
C TRP A 547 19.73 -2.63 -21.42
N GLU A 548 20.59 -2.22 -22.35
CA GLU A 548 20.55 -2.62 -23.75
C GLU A 548 21.64 -3.67 -24.02
N LEU A 549 21.37 -4.62 -24.92
CA LEU A 549 22.36 -5.62 -25.32
C LEU A 549 23.52 -4.94 -26.07
N SER A 550 24.76 -5.20 -25.63
CA SER A 550 25.93 -4.68 -26.30
C SER A 550 26.11 -5.33 -27.68
N THR A 551 26.51 -4.50 -28.65
CA THR A 551 26.94 -4.94 -29.98
C THR A 551 28.45 -4.72 -30.12
N TYR A 552 29.14 -5.69 -30.69
CA TYR A 552 30.58 -5.69 -30.88
C TYR A 552 30.91 -5.84 -32.36
N SER A 553 32.01 -5.25 -32.82
CA SER A 553 32.45 -5.36 -34.21
C SER A 553 33.26 -6.64 -34.46
N VAL A 554 33.17 -7.16 -35.68
CA VAL A 554 33.95 -8.31 -36.16
C VAL A 554 34.79 -7.85 -37.35
N THR A 555 36.08 -8.14 -37.31
CA THR A 555 37.02 -7.87 -38.40
C THR A 555 37.55 -9.17 -38.98
N LEU A 556 37.25 -9.43 -40.26
CA LEU A 556 37.72 -10.61 -40.99
C LEU A 556 38.92 -10.25 -41.88
N GLN A 557 40.12 -10.67 -41.47
CA GLN A 557 41.35 -10.53 -42.25
C GLN A 557 41.42 -11.67 -43.26
N THR A 558 40.97 -11.43 -44.50
CA THR A 558 40.87 -12.46 -45.54
C THR A 558 42.22 -12.92 -46.11
N ASP A 559 43.32 -12.22 -45.78
CA ASP A 559 44.70 -12.47 -46.22
C ASP A 559 44.85 -12.71 -47.74
N GLY A 560 44.02 -12.02 -48.53
CA GLY A 560 44.00 -12.09 -49.99
C GLY A 560 42.87 -12.95 -50.59
N GLY A 561 41.94 -13.44 -49.78
CA GLY A 561 40.67 -14.02 -50.24
C GLY A 561 39.54 -12.99 -50.37
N THR A 562 38.46 -13.41 -51.03
CA THR A 562 37.23 -12.64 -51.25
C THR A 562 36.04 -13.41 -50.68
N ILE A 563 35.28 -12.78 -49.77
CA ILE A 563 34.05 -13.33 -49.18
C ILE A 563 32.89 -13.15 -50.17
N ALA A 564 31.94 -14.09 -50.16
CA ALA A 564 30.75 -14.07 -50.99
C ALA A 564 29.76 -12.97 -50.53
N SER A 565 29.14 -12.29 -51.49
CA SER A 565 28.16 -11.23 -51.21
C SER A 565 27.03 -11.75 -50.29
N GLY A 566 26.80 -11.04 -49.18
CA GLY A 566 25.82 -11.41 -48.16
C GLY A 566 26.31 -12.42 -47.11
N LYS A 567 27.59 -12.80 -47.12
CA LYS A 567 28.22 -13.64 -46.09
C LYS A 567 29.19 -12.87 -45.18
N GLU A 568 29.31 -11.56 -45.36
CA GLU A 568 30.15 -10.70 -44.51
C GLU A 568 29.65 -10.68 -43.05
N VAL A 569 30.56 -10.86 -42.09
CA VAL A 569 30.29 -10.74 -40.65
C VAL A 569 31.03 -9.51 -40.13
N THR A 570 30.30 -8.43 -39.90
CA THR A 570 30.85 -7.12 -39.48
C THR A 570 30.63 -6.80 -38.01
N GLY A 571 29.78 -7.57 -37.32
CA GLY A 571 29.47 -7.41 -35.92
C GLY A 571 28.62 -8.56 -35.38
N TYR A 572 28.45 -8.60 -34.06
CA TYR A 572 27.59 -9.55 -33.37
C TYR A 572 26.99 -8.92 -32.10
N THR A 573 25.87 -9.47 -31.64
CA THR A 573 25.16 -9.00 -30.42
C THR A 573 25.33 -10.00 -29.30
N TYR A 574 25.53 -9.51 -28.07
CA TYR A 574 25.51 -10.34 -26.88
C TYR A 574 24.18 -11.13 -26.75
N GLY A 575 24.24 -12.32 -26.17
CA GLY A 575 23.16 -13.30 -26.15
C GLY A 575 22.92 -14.04 -27.48
N THR A 576 23.39 -13.52 -28.62
CA THR A 576 23.14 -14.10 -29.96
C THR A 576 24.40 -14.71 -30.60
N GLY A 577 25.54 -14.03 -30.53
CA GLY A 577 26.75 -14.46 -31.23
C GLY A 577 26.68 -14.25 -32.75
N ALA A 578 27.54 -14.91 -33.52
CA ALA A 578 27.54 -14.89 -34.99
C ALA A 578 28.31 -16.07 -35.59
N VAL A 579 27.83 -16.65 -36.70
CA VAL A 579 28.52 -17.73 -37.42
C VAL A 579 29.48 -17.13 -38.45
N LEU A 580 30.73 -17.62 -38.52
CA LEU A 580 31.75 -17.12 -39.45
C LEU A 580 31.63 -17.74 -40.86
N PRO A 581 32.12 -17.09 -41.93
CA PRO A 581 32.08 -17.62 -43.29
C PRO A 581 32.77 -18.98 -43.42
N THR A 582 32.13 -19.93 -44.11
CA THR A 582 32.66 -21.27 -44.35
C THR A 582 33.50 -21.33 -45.64
N ALA A 583 34.05 -22.51 -45.97
CA ALA A 583 34.84 -22.71 -47.19
C ALA A 583 34.05 -22.48 -48.50
N ASP A 584 32.71 -22.58 -48.47
CA ASP A 584 31.84 -22.26 -49.61
C ASP A 584 31.57 -20.74 -49.73
N ASP A 585 31.87 -19.97 -48.66
CA ASP A 585 31.57 -18.55 -48.54
C ASP A 585 32.78 -17.64 -48.82
N ILE A 586 33.98 -18.19 -49.04
CA ILE A 586 35.20 -17.42 -49.28
C ILE A 586 36.11 -18.11 -50.31
N THR A 587 36.68 -17.34 -51.23
CA THR A 587 37.50 -17.86 -52.33
C THR A 587 38.85 -17.14 -52.46
N ARG A 588 39.88 -17.86 -52.92
CA ARG A 588 41.19 -17.32 -53.28
C ARG A 588 41.81 -18.16 -54.38
N GLU A 589 42.15 -17.53 -55.51
CA GLU A 589 42.66 -18.25 -56.68
C GLU A 589 43.97 -19.00 -56.38
N GLY A 590 44.00 -20.32 -56.62
CA GLY A 590 45.16 -21.17 -56.39
C GLY A 590 45.36 -21.67 -54.94
N TYR A 591 44.43 -21.38 -54.03
CA TYR A 591 44.49 -21.78 -52.62
C TYR A 591 43.19 -22.47 -52.16
N ARG A 592 43.29 -23.26 -51.09
CA ARG A 592 42.16 -23.83 -50.33
C ARG A 592 42.06 -23.10 -48.99
N PHE A 593 40.84 -22.74 -48.58
CA PHE A 593 40.56 -22.19 -47.25
C PHE A 593 40.62 -23.31 -46.19
N ASP A 594 41.38 -23.09 -45.11
CA ASP A 594 41.55 -24.05 -44.02
C ASP A 594 40.86 -23.63 -42.71
N GLY A 595 40.20 -22.46 -42.68
CA GLY A 595 39.45 -21.95 -41.53
C GLY A 595 39.89 -20.56 -41.06
N TRP A 596 39.08 -19.97 -40.18
CA TRP A 596 39.38 -18.74 -39.46
C TRP A 596 40.14 -19.05 -38.16
N TYR A 597 41.09 -18.19 -37.80
CA TYR A 597 41.87 -18.31 -36.57
C TYR A 597 41.86 -16.99 -35.78
N ALA A 598 41.90 -17.07 -34.46
CA ALA A 598 41.89 -15.88 -33.59
C ALA A 598 43.21 -15.08 -33.61
N ASP A 599 44.28 -15.66 -34.14
CA ASP A 599 45.60 -15.05 -34.25
C ASP A 599 46.22 -15.26 -35.64
N SER A 600 47.11 -14.34 -36.03
CA SER A 600 47.77 -14.32 -37.35
C SER A 600 48.91 -15.34 -37.52
N SER A 601 49.27 -16.08 -36.46
CA SER A 601 50.17 -17.24 -36.56
C SER A 601 49.41 -18.55 -36.77
N PHE A 602 48.08 -18.50 -36.80
CA PHE A 602 47.17 -19.64 -36.98
C PHE A 602 47.34 -20.72 -35.92
N SER A 603 47.48 -20.31 -34.65
CA SER A 603 47.60 -21.21 -33.50
C SER A 603 46.24 -21.75 -33.05
N GLY A 604 46.24 -22.92 -32.40
CA GLY A 604 45.01 -23.56 -31.90
C GLY A 604 44.11 -24.16 -33.00
N SER A 605 42.81 -24.22 -32.72
CA SER A 605 41.78 -24.78 -33.60
C SER A 605 41.10 -23.69 -34.43
N PRO A 606 40.57 -24.02 -35.62
CA PRO A 606 39.79 -23.06 -36.41
C PRO A 606 38.50 -22.67 -35.68
N VAL A 607 38.16 -21.38 -35.75
CA VAL A 607 36.93 -20.80 -35.20
C VAL A 607 35.83 -20.84 -36.25
N THR A 608 34.65 -21.34 -35.89
CA THR A 608 33.48 -21.41 -36.78
C THR A 608 32.36 -20.45 -36.40
N GLU A 609 32.32 -20.02 -35.14
CA GLU A 609 31.31 -19.12 -34.59
C GLU A 609 31.86 -18.30 -33.43
N ILE A 610 31.21 -17.16 -33.18
CA ILE A 610 31.30 -16.34 -31.98
C ILE A 610 30.10 -16.73 -31.12
N THR A 611 30.32 -17.04 -29.84
CA THR A 611 29.27 -17.54 -28.94
C THR A 611 28.34 -16.41 -28.47
N GLY A 612 27.14 -16.76 -28.01
CA GLY A 612 26.22 -15.79 -27.40
C GLY A 612 26.78 -15.11 -26.14
N THR A 613 27.76 -15.72 -25.47
CA THR A 613 28.41 -15.19 -24.26
C THR A 613 29.70 -14.42 -24.55
N ASP A 614 30.15 -14.33 -25.81
CA ASP A 614 31.36 -13.60 -26.14
C ASP A 614 31.20 -12.10 -25.95
N THR A 615 32.23 -11.45 -25.42
CA THR A 615 32.33 -9.99 -25.30
C THR A 615 33.55 -9.46 -26.08
N GLU A 616 33.59 -8.15 -26.29
CA GLU A 616 34.63 -7.40 -27.01
C GLU A 616 34.66 -7.57 -28.55
N ASN A 617 35.29 -6.62 -29.23
CA ASN A 617 35.47 -6.66 -30.68
C ASN A 617 36.43 -7.79 -31.08
N LYS A 618 36.03 -8.64 -32.04
CA LYS A 618 36.83 -9.80 -32.47
C LYS A 618 37.55 -9.52 -33.79
N THR A 619 38.74 -10.11 -33.95
CA THR A 619 39.46 -10.17 -35.23
C THR A 619 39.82 -11.60 -35.55
N PHE A 620 39.57 -12.05 -36.78
CA PHE A 620 39.90 -13.40 -37.24
C PHE A 620 40.68 -13.37 -38.55
N TYR A 621 41.59 -14.33 -38.72
CA TYR A 621 42.54 -14.44 -39.83
C TYR A 621 42.28 -15.68 -40.68
N ALA A 622 42.25 -15.52 -42.00
CA ALA A 622 41.94 -16.58 -42.95
C ALA A 622 43.18 -17.43 -43.28
N LYS A 623 43.17 -18.72 -42.91
CA LYS A 623 44.26 -19.63 -43.25
C LYS A 623 44.08 -20.22 -44.65
N TRP A 624 45.16 -20.22 -45.42
CA TRP A 624 45.17 -20.67 -46.82
C TRP A 624 46.30 -21.66 -47.10
N THR A 625 45.97 -22.85 -47.62
CA THR A 625 46.96 -23.78 -48.20
C THR A 625 47.02 -23.60 -49.72
N LYS A 626 48.23 -23.45 -50.28
CA LYS A 626 48.43 -23.41 -51.74
C LYS A 626 48.16 -24.77 -52.37
N ASN A 627 47.40 -24.80 -53.47
CA ASN A 627 47.14 -26.04 -54.21
C ASN A 627 48.42 -26.49 -54.95
N THR A 628 48.89 -27.71 -54.67
CA THR A 628 50.15 -28.26 -55.20
C THR A 628 50.00 -29.04 -56.50
N THR A 629 48.78 -29.19 -57.02
CA THR A 629 48.48 -29.63 -58.39
C THR A 629 47.80 -28.49 -59.15
N PRO A 630 48.21 -28.19 -60.40
CA PRO A 630 47.61 -27.12 -61.19
C PRO A 630 46.22 -27.55 -61.67
N ILE A 631 45.17 -27.07 -61.00
CA ILE A 631 43.79 -27.16 -61.52
C ILE A 631 43.65 -26.10 -62.62
N ILE A 632 43.98 -26.48 -63.86
CA ILE A 632 43.62 -25.70 -65.05
C ILE A 632 42.16 -26.04 -65.39
N SER A 633 41.31 -25.02 -65.48
CA SER A 633 39.88 -25.20 -65.70
C SER A 633 39.57 -25.64 -67.15
N GLY A 634 38.81 -26.74 -67.30
CA GLY A 634 38.15 -27.10 -68.57
C GLY A 634 38.42 -28.51 -69.11
N ASN A 635 37.52 -29.46 -68.82
CA ASN A 635 37.20 -30.69 -69.57
C ASN A 635 38.34 -31.50 -70.21
N THR A 636 39.53 -31.51 -69.61
CA THR A 636 40.70 -32.26 -70.09
C THR A 636 41.02 -33.39 -69.12
N ILE A 637 41.21 -34.60 -69.66
CA ILE A 637 41.46 -35.85 -68.94
C ILE A 637 42.88 -36.31 -69.25
N ASN A 638 43.65 -36.63 -68.21
CA ASN A 638 45.00 -37.18 -68.34
C ASN A 638 44.96 -38.70 -68.58
N TYR A 639 45.88 -39.20 -69.39
CA TYR A 639 46.09 -40.61 -69.67
C TYR A 639 47.59 -40.94 -69.70
N ILE A 640 47.91 -42.23 -69.58
CA ILE A 640 49.28 -42.72 -69.44
C ILE A 640 49.63 -43.58 -70.66
N VAL A 641 50.88 -43.52 -71.12
CA VAL A 641 51.44 -44.44 -72.11
C VAL A 641 52.68 -45.11 -71.51
N GLU A 642 52.75 -46.43 -71.60
CA GLU A 642 53.85 -47.24 -71.05
C GLU A 642 54.50 -48.07 -72.15
N HIS A 643 55.82 -48.03 -72.22
CA HIS A 643 56.63 -48.75 -73.19
C HIS A 643 57.42 -49.87 -72.50
N TYR A 644 57.29 -51.09 -72.99
CA TYR A 644 57.81 -52.31 -72.37
C TYR A 644 58.75 -53.10 -73.30
N LYS A 645 59.90 -53.55 -72.81
CA LYS A 645 60.90 -54.30 -73.60
C LYS A 645 61.14 -55.70 -73.01
N THR A 646 61.34 -56.70 -73.87
CA THR A 646 61.76 -58.06 -73.44
C THR A 646 63.13 -58.42 -73.98
N ASP A 647 63.96 -59.02 -73.13
CA ASP A 647 65.27 -59.60 -73.46
C ASP A 647 65.19 -61.12 -73.75
N GLY A 648 63.98 -61.68 -73.78
CA GLY A 648 63.72 -63.11 -73.87
C GLY A 648 63.31 -63.78 -72.55
N SER A 649 63.44 -63.08 -71.41
CA SER A 649 62.98 -63.57 -70.10
C SER A 649 61.60 -63.03 -69.67
N GLY A 650 61.16 -61.92 -70.25
CA GLY A 650 59.86 -61.29 -69.98
C GLY A 650 59.87 -59.79 -70.25
N TYR A 651 58.70 -59.16 -70.33
CA TYR A 651 58.62 -57.71 -70.58
C TYR A 651 58.79 -56.88 -69.30
N THR A 652 59.70 -55.92 -69.34
CA THR A 652 59.95 -54.93 -68.27
C THR A 652 59.60 -53.53 -68.74
N LEU A 653 59.12 -52.68 -67.82
CA LEU A 653 58.74 -51.28 -68.14
C LEU A 653 60.00 -50.46 -68.39
N ALA A 654 60.12 -49.89 -69.60
CA ALA A 654 61.26 -49.08 -70.02
C ALA A 654 61.00 -47.57 -69.90
N GLU A 655 59.77 -47.11 -70.16
CA GLU A 655 59.42 -45.69 -70.18
C GLU A 655 57.92 -45.48 -69.90
N THR A 656 57.58 -44.38 -69.23
CA THR A 656 56.19 -43.96 -68.98
C THR A 656 56.03 -42.49 -69.37
N GLU A 657 54.98 -42.19 -70.14
CA GLU A 657 54.60 -40.84 -70.57
C GLU A 657 53.23 -40.47 -70.01
N HIS A 658 53.05 -39.17 -69.73
CA HIS A 658 51.78 -38.60 -69.33
C HIS A 658 51.30 -37.64 -70.43
N SER A 659 50.08 -37.84 -70.91
CA SER A 659 49.44 -37.03 -71.95
C SER A 659 48.01 -36.68 -71.56
N ALA A 660 47.38 -35.78 -72.31
CA ALA A 660 46.06 -35.25 -71.99
C ALA A 660 45.19 -35.10 -73.24
N GLY A 661 43.90 -35.41 -73.13
CA GLY A 661 42.90 -35.28 -74.20
C GLY A 661 41.52 -34.96 -73.62
N LYS A 662 40.46 -34.89 -74.45
CA LYS A 662 39.11 -34.58 -73.96
C LYS A 662 38.31 -35.84 -73.68
N THR A 663 37.35 -35.75 -72.76
CA THR A 663 36.39 -36.84 -72.50
C THR A 663 35.64 -37.22 -73.79
N GLY A 664 35.72 -38.48 -74.19
CA GLY A 664 35.15 -39.01 -75.42
C GLY A 664 36.13 -39.13 -76.59
N ASP A 665 37.32 -38.52 -76.52
CA ASP A 665 38.35 -38.69 -77.55
C ASP A 665 38.92 -40.11 -77.52
N THR A 666 39.10 -40.72 -78.69
CA THR A 666 39.94 -41.91 -78.85
C THR A 666 41.38 -41.45 -79.10
N VAL A 667 42.25 -41.72 -78.14
CA VAL A 667 43.68 -41.40 -78.20
C VAL A 667 44.49 -42.62 -78.61
N THR A 668 45.55 -42.39 -79.39
CA THR A 668 46.41 -43.45 -79.92
C THR A 668 47.87 -43.07 -79.65
N ALA A 669 48.62 -43.98 -79.05
CA ALA A 669 50.04 -43.86 -78.80
C ALA A 669 50.84 -44.34 -80.02
N THR A 670 51.82 -43.54 -80.44
CA THR A 670 52.70 -43.87 -81.56
C THR A 670 53.88 -44.71 -81.07
N PRO A 671 54.19 -45.87 -81.69
CA PRO A 671 55.36 -46.65 -81.30
C PRO A 671 56.67 -45.88 -81.48
N LYS A 672 57.51 -45.91 -80.43
CA LYS A 672 58.87 -45.37 -80.45
C LYS A 672 59.84 -46.35 -81.09
N THR A 673 60.93 -45.85 -81.66
CA THR A 673 62.05 -46.69 -82.10
C THR A 673 63.03 -46.89 -80.95
N TYR A 674 63.40 -48.13 -80.66
CA TYR A 674 64.47 -48.45 -79.71
C TYR A 674 65.52 -49.32 -80.40
N GLU A 675 66.78 -48.93 -80.32
CA GLU A 675 67.90 -49.66 -80.93
C GLU A 675 67.99 -51.09 -80.36
N GLY A 676 68.07 -52.09 -81.25
CA GLY A 676 68.05 -53.51 -80.87
C GLY A 676 66.66 -54.11 -80.60
N PHE A 677 65.55 -53.37 -80.76
CA PHE A 677 64.20 -53.89 -80.52
C PHE A 677 63.20 -53.54 -81.64
N THR A 678 62.26 -54.45 -81.91
CA THR A 678 61.15 -54.26 -82.87
C THR A 678 59.82 -54.18 -82.14
N TYR A 679 58.96 -53.24 -82.52
CA TYR A 679 57.63 -53.10 -81.94
C TYR A 679 56.73 -54.30 -82.26
N ASN A 680 56.11 -54.88 -81.23
CA ASN A 680 55.16 -55.98 -81.37
C ASN A 680 53.71 -55.47 -81.25
N PRO A 681 52.99 -55.25 -82.37
CA PRO A 681 51.62 -54.77 -82.34
C PRO A 681 50.61 -55.83 -81.85
N ALA A 682 50.94 -57.12 -81.87
CA ALA A 682 49.98 -58.20 -81.62
C ALA A 682 49.56 -58.30 -80.14
N ILE A 683 50.38 -57.79 -79.22
CA ILE A 683 50.13 -57.77 -77.78
C ILE A 683 50.00 -56.35 -77.20
N SER A 684 50.11 -55.32 -78.05
CA SER A 684 50.13 -53.92 -77.64
C SER A 684 48.74 -53.28 -77.68
N THR A 685 48.36 -52.60 -76.60
CA THR A 685 47.14 -51.78 -76.52
C THR A 685 47.50 -50.33 -76.81
N ALA A 686 47.65 -50.00 -78.09
CA ALA A 686 48.13 -48.69 -78.53
C ALA A 686 47.03 -47.63 -78.69
N SER A 687 45.76 -47.92 -78.41
CA SER A 687 44.65 -46.96 -78.52
C SER A 687 43.56 -47.19 -77.48
N GLY A 688 42.89 -46.13 -77.04
CA GLY A 688 41.82 -46.18 -76.04
C GLY A 688 40.98 -44.90 -76.00
N THR A 689 39.75 -44.98 -75.47
CA THR A 689 38.83 -43.83 -75.41
C THR A 689 38.77 -43.24 -74.01
N LEU A 690 39.02 -41.94 -73.89
CA LEU A 690 39.04 -41.23 -72.62
C LEU A 690 37.64 -41.08 -72.01
N LYS A 691 37.51 -41.33 -70.71
CA LYS A 691 36.27 -41.20 -69.94
C LYS A 691 36.48 -40.27 -68.75
N LYS A 692 35.39 -39.81 -68.14
CA LYS A 692 35.47 -38.96 -66.94
C LYS A 692 35.98 -39.80 -65.76
N ILE A 693 37.18 -39.46 -65.26
CA ILE A 693 37.80 -40.13 -64.12
C ILE A 693 36.94 -39.92 -62.86
N SER A 694 36.54 -41.02 -62.23
CA SER A 694 35.86 -41.08 -60.93
C SER A 694 36.66 -41.88 -59.90
N GLY A 695 37.53 -42.80 -60.34
CA GLY A 695 38.56 -43.47 -59.54
C GLY A 695 39.86 -43.72 -60.34
N PRO A 696 40.96 -44.14 -59.70
CA PRO A 696 42.25 -44.39 -60.38
C PRO A 696 42.17 -45.48 -61.47
N GLU A 697 41.22 -46.40 -61.37
CA GLU A 697 40.89 -47.42 -62.37
C GLU A 697 40.30 -46.87 -63.68
N ASP A 698 39.79 -45.63 -63.69
CA ASP A 698 39.28 -44.96 -64.91
C ASP A 698 40.41 -44.32 -65.75
N ILE A 699 41.65 -44.29 -65.24
CA ILE A 699 42.79 -43.73 -65.96
C ILE A 699 43.16 -44.67 -67.10
N VAL A 700 43.00 -44.20 -68.34
CA VAL A 700 43.40 -44.96 -69.53
C VAL A 700 44.93 -45.07 -69.57
N THR A 701 45.43 -46.30 -69.59
CA THR A 701 46.86 -46.60 -69.74
C THR A 701 47.07 -47.44 -70.99
N LEU A 702 47.73 -46.86 -71.99
CA LEU A 702 48.11 -47.53 -73.25
C LEU A 702 49.45 -48.23 -73.05
N LYS A 703 49.58 -49.48 -73.49
CA LYS A 703 50.79 -50.30 -73.26
C LYS A 703 51.35 -50.82 -74.57
N LEU A 704 52.59 -50.45 -74.89
CA LEU A 704 53.29 -50.80 -76.12
C LEU A 704 54.48 -51.69 -75.80
N TYR A 705 54.58 -52.83 -76.48
CA TYR A 705 55.58 -53.87 -76.23
C TYR A 705 56.56 -54.02 -77.39
N TYR A 706 57.82 -54.29 -77.08
CA TYR A 706 58.94 -54.36 -78.02
C TYR A 706 59.79 -55.60 -77.77
N ASP A 707 60.03 -56.36 -78.83
CA ASP A 707 60.79 -57.62 -78.83
C ASP A 707 62.24 -57.36 -79.20
N MET A 708 63.19 -58.00 -78.52
CA MET A 708 64.60 -57.92 -78.88
C MET A 708 64.85 -58.53 -80.27
N ASN A 709 65.61 -57.82 -81.10
CA ASN A 709 66.01 -58.29 -82.42
C ASN A 709 67.00 -59.45 -82.26
N ALA A 710 66.69 -60.60 -82.84
CA ALA A 710 67.56 -61.77 -82.81
C ALA A 710 68.63 -61.66 -83.91
N ASP A 711 69.84 -61.21 -83.55
CA ASP A 711 71.01 -61.19 -84.44
C ASP A 711 72.14 -62.10 -83.93
N THR A 712 72.86 -62.69 -84.89
CA THR A 712 73.72 -63.89 -84.73
C THR A 712 75.13 -63.63 -84.17
N GLU A 713 75.70 -64.68 -83.57
CA GLU A 713 77.01 -64.80 -82.90
C GLU A 713 78.25 -64.39 -83.74
N GLN A 714 79.33 -63.88 -83.11
CA GLN A 714 80.52 -64.71 -82.73
C GLN A 714 81.68 -63.94 -82.06
N GLU A 715 82.33 -64.62 -81.08
CA GLU A 715 83.78 -64.66 -80.72
C GLU A 715 84.60 -63.39 -80.39
N SER A 716 85.19 -63.24 -79.18
CA SER A 716 86.42 -63.87 -78.57
C SER A 716 87.73 -63.07 -78.89
N THR A 717 88.79 -62.90 -78.07
CA THR A 717 89.47 -63.60 -76.94
C THR A 717 90.27 -62.54 -76.09
N ASP A 718 90.98 -62.78 -74.96
CA ASP A 718 90.96 -63.75 -73.83
C ASP A 718 92.08 -63.37 -72.78
N ASN A 719 92.01 -63.87 -71.53
CA ASN A 719 92.98 -63.79 -70.40
C ASN A 719 93.21 -62.42 -69.70
N GLY A 720 93.35 -62.31 -68.35
CA GLY A 720 93.51 -63.33 -67.29
C GLY A 720 93.34 -62.78 -65.84
N PRO A 721 93.70 -63.56 -64.77
CA PRO A 721 92.90 -63.73 -63.52
C PRO A 721 93.35 -62.86 -62.29
N GLU A 722 92.87 -62.98 -61.02
CA GLU A 722 92.44 -64.15 -60.20
C GLU A 722 91.80 -63.77 -58.81
N GLU A 723 90.92 -64.65 -58.25
CA GLU A 723 90.53 -64.91 -56.80
C GLU A 723 90.24 -63.75 -55.75
N LYS A 724 89.40 -63.85 -54.68
CA LYS A 724 88.55 -64.90 -54.05
C LYS A 724 87.38 -64.32 -53.18
N ALA A 725 86.47 -65.23 -52.81
CA ALA A 725 85.32 -65.29 -51.87
C ALA A 725 85.50 -64.72 -50.40
N ASP A 726 84.55 -64.71 -49.44
CA ASP A 726 83.37 -65.61 -49.17
C ASP A 726 82.39 -65.06 -48.07
N ARG A 727 81.10 -65.49 -48.07
CA ARG A 727 80.15 -65.73 -46.90
C ARG A 727 79.74 -64.60 -45.89
N GLU A 728 78.64 -64.67 -45.09
CA GLU A 728 77.49 -65.60 -44.90
C GLU A 728 76.24 -64.88 -44.27
N ASN A 729 75.07 -65.55 -44.24
CA ASN A 729 73.79 -65.16 -43.57
C ASN A 729 73.77 -65.70 -42.08
N PRO A 730 72.79 -65.48 -41.15
CA PRO A 730 71.33 -65.69 -41.34
C PRO A 730 70.33 -64.82 -40.50
N SER A 731 69.02 -65.01 -40.74
CA SER A 731 67.89 -64.66 -39.83
C SER A 731 67.46 -65.88 -38.98
N PRO A 732 66.69 -65.74 -37.86
CA PRO A 732 65.20 -65.83 -37.90
C PRO A 732 64.47 -64.89 -36.90
N VAL A 733 63.24 -64.39 -37.17
CA VAL A 733 61.90 -64.99 -36.90
C VAL A 733 61.63 -65.42 -35.43
N VAL A 734 60.53 -64.91 -34.83
CA VAL A 734 59.34 -65.67 -34.32
C VAL A 734 58.22 -64.70 -33.88
N LYS A 735 56.96 -65.08 -34.19
CA LYS A 735 55.69 -64.43 -33.80
C LYS A 735 55.15 -64.96 -32.47
N LYS A 736 54.42 -64.15 -31.69
CA LYS A 736 52.98 -64.32 -31.31
C LYS A 736 52.58 -63.60 -30.00
N THR A 737 51.62 -62.67 -30.12
CA THR A 737 50.25 -62.61 -29.52
C THR A 737 49.95 -63.12 -28.07
N PRO A 738 48.81 -62.72 -27.43
CA PRO A 738 48.71 -62.27 -26.04
C PRO A 738 48.19 -63.36 -25.07
N PRO A 739 47.72 -63.03 -23.84
CA PRO A 739 46.27 -62.79 -23.69
C PRO A 739 45.81 -61.84 -22.55
N ILE A 740 44.50 -61.51 -22.63
CA ILE A 740 43.59 -60.85 -21.64
C ILE A 740 43.85 -59.36 -21.38
#